data_AF-A0A2T5LQZ4-F1
#
_entry.id   AF-A0A2T5LQZ4-F1
#
_cell.length_a   1.000
_cell.length_b   1.000
_cell.length_c   1.000
_cell.angle_alpha   90.00
_cell.angle_beta   90.00
_cell.angle_gamma   90.00
#
_symmetry.space_group_name_H-M   'P 1'
#
loop_
_entity.id
_entity.type
_entity.pdbx_description
1 polymer ?
#
loop_
_entity_poly.entity_id
_entity_poly.type
_entity_poly.pdbx_seq_one_letter_code
_entity_poly.pdbx_strand_id
1 'polypeptide(L)'
;MSRITFSASGPASDSHDAHRDSLELASLASSSPESGLDLSRSSSPSGISSSRKLSLEDEDPLSASSLHLNHESSQSRSGRSYSISSAFDFGRNLFPLSQTAGGYAPLGTPSALDRERGLGDGSLERNKTLTYLNGLSLVVGLVIGSGIFSSPSQVNANVGSPGAALIAWLVAGLLAWTGAASYAELGGAIPLNGGAQAYLSKIFGELAGFLFTWCAVLVLKPGSAAIISIIFGEYVVRAVVGAQVDQVNPWIEKTVAFGGLFVVTLLNCLSTRLAARIGDLFMFFKFVALLGVAIIGIIVAATGFSSKGTANQEWKTGWFEDTNMDISGWAVALYAGLWAFDGWDNTNYVTGEFKNPNRDLPRVIHTAMPLVILSYLLANISYFLVLPHSTIAASDTIAVQFGDKVFGAVGALIFALVVSASCFGALNATIFTSGRLVYAAGKEGYLPSLFGNLWTRDSSSSGMNRLQRRSWASKFISRIFGDGNWFGYTPINAMALNSTLTLLYIIVGEFKTLVTFYGVAGYTFYFLTVLGLIVLRIREPHLERPYKTWISTPIIFCCVSLFLLSRAIIAEPLQTLIVVAFIVAGVPVYFWRIYKRDGRKTMGSLQPWEQTVAQKRSLRDQALKPYMVLDIDQRPPQVHSVHDRSSLKGDPLIQEITDIDNISSLLEKLKNGSFTAEQVTRAYIQRATVAHQLTNCITEVVFADALAQARELDCEFKKTGQLKGPLHGIPVTVKDQFNVKGYDSTIGYVGRSFAPAAEDAVLVQLLKGMGAVIVAKTNLPQSIMWCETENPLWGLTVNPRNPAFSPGGSTGGEAALLALHGSILGFGTDIGGSVRIPQSMMGSYGFKPSSSRLPYGGVPVSTEGQEHVPSAVGPLTRDLASLCYISRLLADSRPWDQDPKCVPLPWNESSFQDIQCRPMVIGLILDDGMVKVHPPIERALRELVAKLEAKGHEVIAWDTSDHLRYIHLLDRYYTADGGEDIRRDIAVAGESYIPHVEALVNRGQPISVYEYWQLNQEKVSLQKKYLDKWNAVRSPSGKPVDVLLSPTMSHTAVPHRTMRWVGYTKVWNVLDYPAVTFPIDQVRADKDIAPHDYQPRNEADAWNWNLYDAAAMNGHPVNVQVIGRKLEEETVLGAATVMEQIWRSS
;
A
#
# COMPACT_ATOMS: atom_id res chain seq x y z
N MET A 1 -1.89 57.87 -42.60
CA MET A 1 -3.14 57.97 -43.39
C MET A 1 -3.85 56.64 -43.20
N SER A 2 -5.12 56.51 -42.80
CA SER A 2 -6.26 57.43 -42.57
C SER A 2 -7.07 56.90 -41.36
N ARG A 3 -7.52 57.72 -40.38
CA ARG A 3 -8.92 58.21 -40.22
C ARG A 3 -9.97 57.10 -40.45
N ILE A 4 -10.95 56.80 -39.57
CA ILE A 4 -11.85 57.68 -38.77
C ILE A 4 -12.34 57.01 -37.46
N THR A 5 -12.39 57.83 -36.40
CA THR A 5 -13.03 57.75 -35.06
C THR A 5 -14.57 57.87 -35.03
N PHE A 6 -15.26 57.36 -33.99
CA PHE A 6 -16.34 57.99 -33.15
C PHE A 6 -16.94 56.87 -32.23
N SER A 7 -16.92 56.90 -30.88
CA SER A 7 -17.67 57.72 -29.87
C SER A 7 -19.19 57.47 -29.83
N ALA A 8 -19.93 57.41 -28.71
CA ALA A 8 -19.61 57.36 -27.25
C ALA A 8 -20.93 57.19 -26.43
N SER A 9 -20.85 56.85 -25.12
CA SER A 9 -21.88 56.98 -24.03
C SER A 9 -23.28 56.33 -24.23
N GLY A 10 -23.99 55.71 -23.27
CA GLY A 10 -23.95 55.53 -21.80
C GLY A 10 -25.43 55.35 -21.31
N PRO A 11 -25.80 55.27 -20.01
CA PRO A 11 -25.16 54.69 -18.83
C PRO A 11 -26.06 53.66 -18.05
N ALA A 12 -25.54 53.18 -16.92
CA ALA A 12 -26.11 52.42 -15.77
C ALA A 12 -27.64 52.26 -15.56
N SER A 13 -28.07 51.08 -15.04
CA SER A 13 -28.47 50.92 -13.61
C SER A 13 -28.92 49.48 -13.22
N ASP A 14 -28.37 49.00 -12.09
CA ASP A 14 -28.97 48.22 -10.99
C ASP A 14 -29.70 46.86 -11.12
N SER A 15 -29.29 46.00 -10.17
CA SER A 15 -30.10 45.12 -9.29
C SER A 15 -30.33 43.62 -9.62
N HIS A 16 -29.64 42.81 -8.81
CA HIS A 16 -30.11 41.68 -8.01
C HIS A 16 -30.61 40.33 -8.61
N ASP A 17 -30.06 39.30 -7.95
CA ASP A 17 -30.64 38.01 -7.53
C ASP A 17 -31.08 36.97 -8.58
N ALA A 18 -30.13 36.08 -8.86
CA ALA A 18 -30.23 34.64 -8.58
C ALA A 18 -31.62 33.98 -8.57
N HIS A 19 -31.91 33.16 -9.59
CA HIS A 19 -31.80 31.70 -9.47
C HIS A 19 -32.04 31.05 -10.85
N ARG A 20 -31.29 30.00 -11.17
CA ARG A 20 -31.61 29.08 -12.28
C ARG A 20 -31.37 27.66 -11.81
N ASP A 21 -32.40 26.84 -11.92
CA ASP A 21 -32.33 25.40 -11.70
C ASP A 21 -33.11 24.68 -12.79
N SER A 22 -32.68 23.45 -13.11
CA SER A 22 -33.38 22.41 -13.90
C SER A 22 -33.91 22.71 -15.33
N LEU A 23 -33.23 22.09 -16.31
CA LEU A 23 -33.78 21.14 -17.32
C LEU A 23 -35.12 21.43 -18.05
N GLU A 24 -35.10 21.52 -19.40
CA GLU A 24 -35.49 20.39 -20.28
C GLU A 24 -35.29 20.60 -21.80
N LEU A 25 -34.94 19.50 -22.49
CA LEU A 25 -35.28 19.02 -23.85
C LEU A 25 -35.25 19.91 -25.14
N ALA A 26 -34.33 19.49 -26.02
CA ALA A 26 -34.56 19.00 -27.41
C ALA A 26 -34.98 19.94 -28.58
N SER A 27 -34.15 19.93 -29.65
CA SER A 27 -34.42 20.32 -31.06
C SER A 27 -33.09 20.27 -31.86
N LEU A 28 -32.94 19.86 -33.13
CA LEU A 28 -33.82 19.22 -34.13
C LEU A 28 -32.98 18.50 -35.24
N ALA A 29 -33.69 17.78 -36.13
CA ALA A 29 -33.31 17.19 -37.44
C ALA A 29 -32.16 17.88 -38.22
N SER A 30 -31.24 17.17 -38.91
CA SER A 30 -31.36 16.13 -39.97
C SER A 30 -31.73 16.67 -41.37
N SER A 31 -30.83 16.46 -42.34
CA SER A 31 -31.17 16.39 -43.78
C SER A 31 -30.07 15.68 -44.61
N SER A 32 -30.37 14.45 -45.05
CA SER A 32 -29.75 13.72 -46.18
C SER A 32 -30.49 14.11 -47.50
N PRO A 33 -30.47 13.40 -48.66
CA PRO A 33 -29.72 12.18 -49.09
C PRO A 33 -29.20 12.13 -50.56
N GLU A 34 -28.63 10.96 -50.94
CA GLU A 34 -28.62 10.30 -52.29
C GLU A 34 -27.88 10.95 -53.49
N SER A 35 -27.25 10.22 -54.44
CA SER A 35 -26.93 8.78 -54.67
C SER A 35 -25.71 8.66 -55.63
N GLY A 36 -25.12 7.53 -56.05
CA GLY A 36 -25.37 6.08 -55.87
C GLY A 36 -24.40 5.20 -56.72
N LEU A 37 -24.74 3.92 -56.95
CA LEU A 37 -24.17 2.90 -57.88
C LEU A 37 -22.75 2.30 -57.64
N ASP A 38 -22.77 1.17 -56.89
CA ASP A 38 -22.25 -0.17 -57.24
C ASP A 38 -20.82 -0.44 -57.78
N LEU A 39 -20.09 -1.31 -57.07
CA LEU A 39 -19.89 -2.72 -57.51
C LEU A 39 -19.30 -3.69 -56.45
N SER A 40 -20.12 -4.66 -56.04
CA SER A 40 -19.79 -6.08 -55.75
C SER A 40 -18.96 -6.55 -54.52
N ARG A 41 -19.60 -7.49 -53.78
CA ARG A 41 -19.08 -8.74 -53.16
C ARG A 41 -18.13 -8.63 -51.94
N SER A 42 -18.62 -8.82 -50.71
CA SER A 42 -19.00 -10.10 -50.03
C SER A 42 -17.82 -10.75 -49.27
N SER A 43 -17.93 -11.25 -48.03
CA SER A 43 -19.13 -11.56 -47.22
C SER A 43 -18.82 -11.61 -45.71
N SER A 44 -19.67 -10.99 -44.90
CA SER A 44 -19.94 -11.35 -43.49
C SER A 44 -20.99 -12.51 -43.45
N PRO A 45 -21.67 -12.89 -42.33
CA PRO A 45 -21.54 -12.51 -40.91
C PRO A 45 -21.70 -13.68 -39.89
N SER A 46 -21.72 -13.35 -38.58
CA SER A 46 -22.54 -13.93 -37.47
C SER A 46 -22.59 -15.45 -37.17
N GLY A 47 -22.73 -15.93 -35.92
CA GLY A 47 -22.85 -15.26 -34.62
C GLY A 47 -23.54 -16.15 -33.55
N ILE A 48 -23.58 -15.66 -32.29
CA ILE A 48 -24.53 -15.98 -31.19
C ILE A 48 -24.43 -17.35 -30.45
N SER A 49 -24.13 -17.25 -29.14
CA SER A 49 -24.65 -17.97 -27.95
C SER A 49 -25.32 -19.35 -28.04
N SER A 50 -24.88 -20.30 -27.19
CA SER A 50 -25.78 -21.19 -26.42
C SER A 50 -25.08 -21.85 -25.21
N SER A 51 -25.87 -22.54 -24.37
CA SER A 51 -25.55 -23.08 -23.04
C SER A 51 -25.68 -24.61 -22.96
N ARG A 52 -25.29 -25.18 -21.80
CA ARG A 52 -25.63 -26.51 -21.19
C ARG A 52 -24.68 -27.72 -21.36
N LYS A 53 -24.20 -28.18 -20.20
CA LYS A 53 -24.29 -29.54 -19.55
C LYS A 53 -23.95 -30.85 -20.31
N LEU A 54 -23.56 -31.83 -19.47
CA LEU A 54 -23.34 -33.28 -19.69
C LEU A 54 -21.98 -33.67 -20.34
N SER A 55 -21.45 -34.89 -20.19
CA SER A 55 -21.05 -35.68 -18.99
C SER A 55 -20.71 -37.13 -19.39
N LEU A 56 -19.63 -37.73 -18.83
CA LEU A 56 -19.29 -39.18 -18.93
C LEU A 56 -18.97 -39.65 -20.39
N GLU A 57 -18.30 -40.76 -20.70
CA GLU A 57 -17.58 -41.82 -19.95
C GLU A 57 -16.53 -42.50 -20.89
N ASP A 58 -15.89 -43.59 -20.43
CA ASP A 58 -15.01 -44.57 -21.13
C ASP A 58 -13.57 -44.12 -21.55
N GLU A 59 -12.45 -44.80 -21.22
CA GLU A 59 -12.06 -46.24 -21.30
C GLU A 59 -11.88 -46.70 -22.79
N ASP A 60 -10.81 -47.38 -23.27
CA ASP A 60 -9.62 -48.00 -22.64
C ASP A 60 -8.42 -48.07 -23.65
N PRO A 61 -7.65 -49.17 -23.90
CA PRO A 61 -6.28 -49.39 -23.39
C PRO A 61 -5.12 -49.47 -24.43
N LEU A 62 -3.95 -49.87 -23.90
CA LEU A 62 -2.85 -50.62 -24.53
C LEU A 62 -1.99 -49.92 -25.60
N SER A 63 -0.74 -49.62 -25.23
CA SER A 63 0.37 -50.52 -25.59
C SER A 63 1.68 -50.15 -24.90
N ALA A 64 2.26 -51.11 -24.17
CA ALA A 64 3.64 -51.05 -23.74
C ALA A 64 4.53 -51.78 -24.75
N SER A 65 5.62 -51.16 -25.20
CA SER A 65 6.72 -51.86 -25.89
C SER A 65 7.95 -50.96 -26.07
N SER A 66 9.13 -51.60 -26.08
CA SER A 66 10.47 -51.12 -26.50
C SER A 66 11.36 -50.38 -25.48
N LEU A 67 12.26 -51.17 -24.87
CA LEU A 67 13.63 -50.77 -24.53
C LEU A 67 14.52 -50.97 -25.77
N HIS A 68 15.50 -50.09 -26.04
CA HIS A 68 16.91 -50.45 -26.35
C HIS A 68 17.82 -49.25 -26.74
N LEU A 69 18.97 -49.17 -26.06
CA LEU A 69 20.34 -48.85 -26.54
C LEU A 69 20.73 -47.53 -27.27
N ASN A 70 21.72 -46.88 -26.63
CA ASN A 70 23.03 -46.41 -27.16
C ASN A 70 23.27 -45.03 -27.84
N HIS A 71 24.33 -44.40 -27.31
CA HIS A 71 25.38 -43.53 -27.89
C HIS A 71 25.10 -42.13 -28.51
N GLU A 72 25.68 -41.14 -27.83
CA GLU A 72 26.58 -40.06 -28.31
C GLU A 72 26.25 -39.12 -29.50
N SER A 73 26.19 -37.84 -29.13
CA SER A 73 26.95 -36.70 -29.71
C SER A 73 26.35 -35.77 -30.77
N SER A 74 26.64 -34.48 -30.56
CA SER A 74 26.69 -33.34 -31.51
C SER A 74 25.41 -32.62 -31.99
N GLN A 75 25.30 -31.36 -31.54
CA GLN A 75 24.87 -30.14 -32.23
C GLN A 75 23.73 -30.15 -33.29
N SER A 76 22.62 -29.45 -33.00
CA SER A 76 22.32 -28.09 -33.51
C SER A 76 20.82 -27.76 -33.69
N ARG A 77 20.49 -26.52 -33.28
CA ARG A 77 19.33 -25.64 -33.60
C ARG A 77 18.01 -26.16 -34.20
N SER A 78 16.94 -25.65 -33.55
CA SER A 78 15.72 -25.04 -34.14
C SER A 78 14.53 -25.93 -34.50
N GLY A 79 13.41 -25.71 -33.80
CA GLY A 79 12.09 -25.67 -34.45
C GLY A 79 10.92 -26.23 -33.65
N ARG A 80 10.05 -25.32 -33.15
CA ARG A 80 8.62 -25.55 -32.80
C ARG A 80 8.35 -26.52 -31.62
N SER A 81 7.21 -26.47 -30.94
CA SER A 81 6.27 -25.36 -30.63
C SER A 81 5.33 -25.89 -29.55
N TYR A 82 5.34 -25.33 -28.33
CA TYR A 82 4.37 -25.71 -27.31
C TYR A 82 3.24 -24.69 -27.25
N SER A 83 2.07 -25.10 -27.76
CA SER A 83 0.82 -24.39 -27.49
C SER A 83 0.48 -24.53 -26.01
N ILE A 84 0.74 -23.48 -25.23
CA ILE A 84 0.25 -23.38 -23.85
C ILE A 84 -1.21 -22.93 -23.94
N SER A 85 -2.15 -23.86 -23.70
CA SER A 85 -3.56 -23.50 -23.53
C SER A 85 -3.74 -22.72 -22.23
N SER A 86 -4.46 -21.61 -22.31
CA SER A 86 -4.58 -20.62 -21.25
C SER A 86 -5.22 -21.17 -19.97
N ALA A 87 -4.42 -21.30 -18.91
CA ALA A 87 -4.88 -21.47 -17.53
C ALA A 87 -3.97 -20.70 -16.56
N PHE A 88 -3.85 -19.38 -16.76
CA PHE A 88 -3.20 -18.49 -15.81
C PHE A 88 -4.07 -18.32 -14.56
N ASP A 89 -3.89 -19.21 -13.58
CA ASP A 89 -4.47 -19.07 -12.24
C ASP A 89 -3.65 -18.02 -11.46
N PHE A 90 -4.02 -16.74 -11.64
CA PHE A 90 -3.39 -15.63 -10.93
C PHE A 90 -3.58 -15.81 -9.42
N GLY A 91 -2.47 -16.05 -8.71
CA GLY A 91 -2.45 -16.23 -7.27
C GLY A 91 -3.12 -15.05 -6.54
N ARG A 92 -4.11 -15.38 -5.70
CA ARG A 92 -4.99 -14.43 -4.99
C ARG A 92 -4.30 -13.67 -3.82
N ASN A 93 -3.05 -13.24 -4.03
CA ASN A 93 -2.29 -12.36 -3.13
C ASN A 93 -2.54 -10.86 -3.43
N LEU A 94 -3.42 -10.55 -4.37
CA LEU A 94 -3.88 -9.19 -4.68
C LEU A 94 -5.36 -9.06 -4.27
N PHE A 95 -5.59 -8.38 -3.15
CA PHE A 95 -6.87 -7.86 -2.68
C PHE A 95 -6.61 -6.44 -2.11
N PRO A 96 -7.59 -5.53 -2.17
CA PRO A 96 -7.70 -4.68 -3.35
C PRO A 96 -7.17 -3.26 -3.11
N LEU A 97 -6.80 -2.59 -4.20
CA LEU A 97 -6.47 -1.17 -4.23
C LEU A 97 -7.75 -0.33 -4.04
N SER A 98 -8.11 0.01 -2.79
CA SER A 98 -8.80 1.26 -2.44
C SER A 98 -8.95 1.44 -0.94
N GLN A 99 -9.03 2.73 -0.53
CA GLN A 99 -9.46 3.34 0.75
C GLN A 99 -8.31 4.01 1.53
N THR A 100 -8.16 5.33 1.50
CA THR A 100 -9.04 6.39 2.10
C THR A 100 -9.17 6.33 3.62
N ALA A 101 -8.53 7.31 4.27
CA ALA A 101 -8.75 7.79 5.65
C ALA A 101 -8.47 6.83 6.84
N GLY A 102 -7.57 7.27 7.72
CA GLY A 102 -7.35 6.71 9.05
C GLY A 102 -6.26 5.63 9.09
N GLY A 103 -5.30 5.76 10.01
CA GLY A 103 -4.16 4.85 10.10
C GLY A 103 -4.55 3.42 10.46
N TYR A 104 -4.23 2.49 9.56
CA TYR A 104 -4.25 1.05 9.83
C TYR A 104 -3.28 0.34 8.86
N ALA A 105 -2.30 -0.40 9.39
CA ALA A 105 -1.46 -1.27 8.56
C ALA A 105 -2.29 -2.47 8.07
N PRO A 106 -2.10 -2.95 6.82
CA PRO A 106 -2.98 -3.98 6.25
C PRO A 106 -2.94 -5.29 7.07
N LEU A 107 -4.13 -5.81 7.41
CA LEU A 107 -4.28 -7.11 8.06
C LEU A 107 -3.50 -8.17 7.27
N GLY A 108 -2.64 -8.92 7.98
CA GLY A 108 -1.84 -9.99 7.41
C GLY A 108 -0.40 -9.67 6.99
N THR A 109 0.09 -8.42 7.10
CA THR A 109 1.56 -8.19 7.01
C THR A 109 2.29 -8.76 8.24
N PRO A 110 3.40 -9.52 8.07
CA PRO A 110 4.21 -9.97 9.20
C PRO A 110 4.74 -8.79 10.02
N SER A 111 4.85 -8.96 11.34
CA SER A 111 5.39 -7.92 12.20
C SER A 111 6.90 -7.75 11.97
N ALA A 112 7.48 -6.63 12.44
CA ALA A 112 8.92 -6.42 12.33
C ALA A 112 9.76 -7.53 13.02
N LEU A 113 9.20 -8.21 14.03
CA LEU A 113 9.83 -9.34 14.71
C LEU A 113 9.88 -10.63 13.86
N ASP A 114 9.01 -10.76 12.87
CA ASP A 114 8.97 -11.94 12.00
C ASP A 114 9.98 -11.88 10.85
N ARG A 115 10.52 -10.69 10.54
CA ARG A 115 11.57 -10.51 9.51
C ARG A 115 12.90 -11.18 9.88
N GLU A 116 13.20 -11.38 11.15
CA GLU A 116 14.44 -12.05 11.59
C GLU A 116 14.37 -13.59 11.49
N ARG A 117 13.18 -14.18 11.39
CA ARG A 117 12.99 -15.63 11.27
C ARG A 117 12.67 -16.06 9.84
N GLY A 118 13.58 -15.73 8.93
CA GLY A 118 13.54 -16.25 7.57
C GLY A 118 13.78 -17.76 7.53
N LEU A 119 12.70 -18.55 7.46
CA LEU A 119 12.56 -19.85 6.76
C LEU A 119 11.23 -20.53 7.17
N GLY A 120 10.26 -20.60 6.25
CA GLY A 120 9.27 -21.69 6.24
C GLY A 120 7.88 -21.50 6.86
N ASP A 121 7.49 -20.34 7.41
CA ASP A 121 6.15 -20.23 8.03
C ASP A 121 4.98 -20.24 7.01
N GLY A 122 4.00 -21.11 7.28
CA GLY A 122 2.94 -21.51 6.36
C GLY A 122 1.55 -21.12 6.88
N SER A 123 1.23 -19.83 6.83
CA SER A 123 -0.06 -19.31 7.32
C SER A 123 -1.28 -20.03 6.70
N LEU A 124 -2.30 -20.31 7.53
CA LEU A 124 -3.50 -21.09 7.15
C LEU A 124 -4.21 -20.56 5.90
N GLU A 125 -4.15 -19.24 5.67
CA GLU A 125 -4.77 -18.55 4.52
C GLU A 125 -4.19 -18.98 3.16
N ARG A 126 -2.99 -19.56 3.13
CA ARG A 126 -2.38 -20.15 1.92
C ARG A 126 -3.04 -21.48 1.51
N ASN A 127 -3.73 -22.17 2.43
CA ASN A 127 -4.27 -23.52 2.23
C ASN A 127 -5.81 -23.54 2.18
N LYS A 128 -6.39 -23.05 1.06
CA LYS A 128 -7.86 -23.00 0.84
C LYS A 128 -8.49 -24.39 0.69
N THR A 129 -8.84 -24.98 1.83
CA THR A 129 -9.33 -26.37 1.92
C THR A 129 -10.85 -26.48 2.07
N LEU A 130 -11.54 -25.47 2.61
CA LEU A 130 -12.96 -25.55 2.95
C LEU A 130 -13.87 -25.37 1.73
N THR A 131 -14.91 -26.20 1.67
CA THR A 131 -15.93 -26.17 0.62
C THR A 131 -17.28 -25.65 1.15
N TYR A 132 -18.22 -25.39 0.24
CA TYR A 132 -19.62 -25.08 0.57
C TYR A 132 -20.22 -26.06 1.60
N LEU A 133 -20.00 -27.37 1.45
CA LEU A 133 -20.54 -28.37 2.38
C LEU A 133 -19.92 -28.25 3.78
N ASN A 134 -18.62 -27.96 3.87
CA ASN A 134 -17.96 -27.73 5.16
C ASN A 134 -18.45 -26.44 5.83
N GLY A 135 -18.74 -25.40 5.05
CA GLY A 135 -19.38 -24.18 5.57
C GLY A 135 -20.78 -24.45 6.11
N LEU A 136 -21.62 -25.17 5.34
CA LEU A 136 -22.96 -25.58 5.75
C LEU A 136 -22.93 -26.46 7.02
N SER A 137 -21.98 -27.38 7.08
CA SER A 137 -21.66 -28.24 8.21
C SER A 137 -21.26 -27.45 9.46
N LEU A 138 -20.48 -26.37 9.33
CA LEU A 138 -20.13 -25.51 10.47
C LEU A 138 -21.32 -24.71 11.02
N VAL A 139 -22.18 -24.14 10.15
CA VAL A 139 -23.38 -23.41 10.60
C VAL A 139 -24.39 -24.38 11.22
N VAL A 140 -24.84 -25.38 10.47
CA VAL A 140 -25.85 -26.33 10.93
C VAL A 140 -25.34 -27.14 12.11
N GLY A 141 -24.09 -27.61 12.05
CA GLY A 141 -23.47 -28.43 13.08
C GLY A 141 -23.39 -27.73 14.43
N LEU A 142 -23.22 -26.39 14.44
CA LEU A 142 -23.28 -25.60 15.67
C LEU A 142 -24.71 -25.21 16.06
N VAL A 143 -25.44 -24.57 15.15
CA VAL A 143 -26.77 -24.01 15.42
C VAL A 143 -27.73 -25.13 15.85
N ILE A 144 -27.84 -26.22 15.08
CA ILE A 144 -28.58 -27.43 15.49
C ILE A 144 -27.74 -28.22 16.50
N GLY A 145 -27.45 -27.61 17.65
CA GLY A 145 -26.63 -28.16 18.71
C GLY A 145 -27.47 -28.65 19.89
N SER A 146 -27.23 -28.06 21.06
CA SER A 146 -27.96 -28.32 22.30
C SER A 146 -29.21 -27.44 22.46
N GLY A 147 -29.23 -26.25 21.84
CA GLY A 147 -30.24 -25.22 22.09
C GLY A 147 -31.69 -25.63 21.81
N ILE A 148 -31.98 -26.33 20.71
CA ILE A 148 -33.34 -26.81 20.41
C ILE A 148 -33.88 -27.85 21.41
N PHE A 149 -33.00 -28.49 22.17
CA PHE A 149 -33.39 -29.54 23.12
C PHE A 149 -33.58 -29.03 24.55
N SER A 150 -33.01 -27.87 24.89
CA SER A 150 -33.06 -27.24 26.22
C SER A 150 -33.81 -25.90 26.28
N SER A 151 -33.97 -25.19 25.17
CA SER A 151 -34.64 -23.88 25.13
C SER A 151 -36.18 -23.91 25.07
N PRO A 152 -36.87 -24.94 24.52
CA PRO A 152 -38.33 -24.91 24.44
C PRO A 152 -39.04 -24.82 25.80
N SER A 153 -38.45 -25.33 26.89
CA SER A 153 -38.99 -25.18 28.25
C SER A 153 -39.05 -23.72 28.66
N GLN A 154 -37.95 -22.98 28.47
CA GLN A 154 -37.86 -21.55 28.78
C GLN A 154 -38.74 -20.70 27.87
N VAL A 155 -38.82 -21.00 26.57
CA VAL A 155 -39.74 -20.29 25.66
C VAL A 155 -41.19 -20.49 26.11
N ASN A 156 -41.62 -21.75 26.32
CA ASN A 156 -43.00 -22.08 26.68
C ASN A 156 -43.40 -21.53 28.07
N ALA A 157 -42.52 -21.66 29.07
CA ALA A 157 -42.78 -21.19 30.43
C ALA A 157 -42.96 -19.66 30.54
N ASN A 158 -42.42 -18.88 29.61
CA ASN A 158 -42.52 -17.41 29.64
C ASN A 158 -43.67 -16.85 28.80
N VAL A 159 -44.07 -17.50 27.70
CA VAL A 159 -45.17 -17.05 26.82
C VAL A 159 -46.53 -17.69 27.12
N GLY A 160 -46.56 -18.77 27.91
CA GLY A 160 -47.78 -19.46 28.34
C GLY A 160 -48.38 -20.43 27.33
N SER A 161 -48.53 -20.02 26.06
CA SER A 161 -49.27 -20.79 25.03
C SER A 161 -48.38 -21.35 23.90
N PRO A 162 -48.75 -22.50 23.29
CA PRO A 162 -47.99 -23.07 22.16
C PRO A 162 -47.96 -22.16 20.93
N GLY A 163 -49.05 -21.47 20.62
CA GLY A 163 -49.14 -20.54 19.51
C GLY A 163 -48.18 -19.36 19.69
N ALA A 164 -48.12 -18.79 20.91
CA ALA A 164 -47.17 -17.74 21.23
C ALA A 164 -45.72 -18.24 21.20
N ALA A 165 -45.46 -19.47 21.66
CA ALA A 165 -44.13 -20.08 21.61
C ALA A 165 -43.63 -20.24 20.16
N LEU A 166 -44.48 -20.70 19.23
CA LEU A 166 -44.11 -20.81 17.81
C LEU A 166 -43.87 -19.45 17.16
N ILE A 167 -44.62 -18.40 17.54
CA ILE A 167 -44.33 -17.03 17.11
C ILE A 167 -42.97 -16.58 17.64
N ALA A 168 -42.65 -16.81 18.91
CA ALA A 168 -41.35 -16.47 19.48
C ALA A 168 -40.19 -17.18 18.76
N TRP A 169 -40.34 -18.47 18.44
CA TRP A 169 -39.37 -19.24 17.64
C TRP A 169 -39.20 -18.70 16.22
N LEU A 170 -40.30 -18.35 15.53
CA LEU A 170 -40.23 -17.77 14.18
C LEU A 170 -39.54 -16.41 14.19
N VAL A 171 -39.89 -15.54 15.14
CA VAL A 171 -39.30 -14.20 15.29
C VAL A 171 -37.80 -14.31 15.63
N ALA A 172 -37.42 -15.16 16.59
CA ALA A 172 -36.01 -15.43 16.90
C ALA A 172 -35.22 -15.89 15.66
N GLY A 173 -35.79 -16.82 14.89
CA GLY A 173 -35.16 -17.37 13.69
C GLY A 173 -34.96 -16.33 12.58
N LEU A 174 -35.98 -15.51 12.31
CA LEU A 174 -35.89 -14.42 11.33
C LEU A 174 -34.85 -13.37 11.74
N LEU A 175 -34.77 -13.03 13.03
CA LEU A 175 -33.77 -12.10 13.57
C LEU A 175 -32.34 -12.66 13.48
N ALA A 176 -32.15 -13.93 13.80
CA ALA A 176 -30.85 -14.59 13.60
C ALA A 176 -30.43 -14.58 12.13
N TRP A 177 -31.38 -14.77 11.20
CA TRP A 177 -31.11 -14.69 9.76
C TRP A 177 -30.75 -13.27 9.30
N THR A 178 -31.34 -12.20 9.84
CA THR A 178 -30.92 -10.82 9.48
C THR A 178 -29.50 -10.50 9.97
N GLY A 179 -29.11 -10.97 11.15
CA GLY A 179 -27.73 -10.88 11.65
C GLY A 179 -26.76 -11.66 10.76
N ALA A 180 -27.08 -12.93 10.47
CA ALA A 180 -26.27 -13.80 9.63
C ALA A 180 -26.09 -13.29 8.19
N ALA A 181 -27.14 -12.73 7.58
CA ALA A 181 -27.05 -12.11 6.27
C ALA A 181 -26.14 -10.87 6.29
N SER A 182 -26.22 -10.04 7.34
CA SER A 182 -25.35 -8.87 7.51
C SER A 182 -23.88 -9.29 7.66
N TYR A 183 -23.61 -10.35 8.41
CA TYR A 183 -22.28 -10.94 8.53
C TYR A 183 -21.77 -11.56 7.20
N ALA A 184 -22.64 -12.17 6.40
CA ALA A 184 -22.26 -12.71 5.09
C ALA A 184 -21.78 -11.62 4.11
N GLU A 185 -22.30 -10.40 4.21
CA GLU A 185 -21.80 -9.25 3.45
C GLU A 185 -20.42 -8.79 3.94
N LEU A 186 -20.21 -8.67 5.25
CA LEU A 186 -18.90 -8.33 5.82
C LEU A 186 -17.83 -9.38 5.47
N GLY A 187 -18.13 -10.67 5.59
CA GLY A 187 -17.21 -11.75 5.21
C GLY A 187 -17.01 -11.88 3.71
N GLY A 188 -18.01 -11.52 2.90
CA GLY A 188 -17.88 -11.45 1.44
C GLY A 188 -17.01 -10.28 0.97
N ALA A 189 -16.96 -9.17 1.71
CA ALA A 189 -16.13 -8.00 1.43
C ALA A 189 -14.72 -8.08 2.06
N ILE A 190 -14.59 -8.73 3.23
CA ILE A 190 -13.34 -8.87 3.99
C ILE A 190 -13.09 -10.37 4.27
N PRO A 191 -12.56 -11.13 3.29
CA PRO A 191 -12.45 -12.59 3.37
C PRO A 191 -11.21 -13.07 4.16
N LEU A 192 -11.04 -12.54 5.37
CA LEU A 192 -9.94 -12.85 6.29
C LEU A 192 -10.36 -13.83 7.39
N ASN A 193 -9.40 -14.54 7.98
CA ASN A 193 -9.65 -15.34 9.18
C ASN A 193 -9.74 -14.43 10.43
N GLY A 194 -10.62 -14.77 11.38
CA GLY A 194 -10.88 -13.96 12.59
C GLY A 194 -12.26 -13.27 12.64
N GLY A 195 -13.01 -13.23 11.53
CA GLY A 195 -14.42 -12.81 11.52
C GLY A 195 -14.64 -11.41 12.08
N ALA A 196 -15.49 -11.28 13.10
CA ALA A 196 -15.83 -9.99 13.71
C ALA A 196 -14.63 -9.21 14.26
N GLN A 197 -13.52 -9.88 14.64
CA GLN A 197 -12.25 -9.21 14.98
C GLN A 197 -11.78 -8.32 13.81
N ALA A 198 -11.67 -8.90 12.62
CA ALA A 198 -11.15 -8.22 11.44
C ALA A 198 -12.09 -7.09 11.00
N TYR A 199 -13.41 -7.32 11.08
CA TYR A 199 -14.41 -6.32 10.73
C TYR A 199 -14.37 -5.12 11.69
N LEU A 200 -14.42 -5.36 13.00
CA LEU A 200 -14.39 -4.29 14.01
C LEU A 200 -13.06 -3.52 13.98
N SER A 201 -11.93 -4.20 13.73
CA SER A 201 -10.61 -3.56 13.56
C SER A 201 -10.59 -2.60 12.36
N LYS A 202 -11.08 -3.04 11.18
CA LYS A 202 -11.17 -2.20 9.97
C LYS A 202 -12.17 -1.04 10.11
N ILE A 203 -13.28 -1.24 10.83
CA ILE A 203 -14.36 -0.25 10.94
C ILE A 203 -14.07 0.78 12.03
N PHE A 204 -13.78 0.34 13.26
CA PHE A 204 -13.65 1.20 14.45
C PHE A 204 -12.21 1.30 15.00
N GLY A 205 -11.23 0.70 14.32
CA GLY A 205 -9.82 0.72 14.71
C GLY A 205 -9.43 -0.42 15.66
N GLU A 206 -8.12 -0.54 15.87
CA GLU A 206 -7.49 -1.70 16.51
C GLU A 206 -8.01 -1.99 17.93
N LEU A 207 -8.29 -0.94 18.73
CA LEU A 207 -8.86 -1.08 20.06
C LEU A 207 -10.20 -1.86 20.04
N ALA A 208 -11.07 -1.61 19.07
CA ALA A 208 -12.34 -2.32 18.95
C ALA A 208 -12.14 -3.79 18.56
N GLY A 209 -11.17 -4.06 17.66
CA GLY A 209 -10.75 -5.42 17.31
C GLY A 209 -10.19 -6.18 18.52
N PHE A 210 -9.34 -5.55 19.32
CA PHE A 210 -8.78 -6.13 20.54
C PHE A 210 -9.85 -6.37 21.61
N LEU A 211 -10.74 -5.40 21.88
CA LEU A 211 -11.80 -5.55 22.88
C LEU A 211 -12.77 -6.69 22.52
N PHE A 212 -13.07 -6.86 21.23
CA PHE A 212 -13.77 -8.04 20.74
C PHE A 212 -12.98 -9.32 21.03
N THR A 213 -11.71 -9.40 20.62
CA THR A 213 -10.86 -10.59 20.87
C THR A 213 -10.75 -10.93 22.35
N TRP A 214 -10.53 -9.94 23.22
CA TRP A 214 -10.47 -10.06 24.67
C TRP A 214 -11.72 -10.76 25.22
N CYS A 215 -12.91 -10.29 24.83
CA CYS A 215 -14.18 -10.87 25.26
C CYS A 215 -14.47 -12.22 24.58
N ALA A 216 -14.16 -12.35 23.29
CA ALA A 216 -14.48 -13.52 22.51
C ALA A 216 -13.65 -14.75 22.93
N VAL A 217 -12.37 -14.54 23.26
CA VAL A 217 -11.45 -15.60 23.70
C VAL A 217 -11.63 -15.94 25.18
N LEU A 218 -11.93 -14.97 26.05
CA LEU A 218 -12.04 -15.20 27.50
C LEU A 218 -13.46 -15.48 28.00
N VAL A 219 -14.50 -15.09 27.25
CA VAL A 219 -15.91 -15.23 27.64
C VAL A 219 -16.72 -15.96 26.60
N LEU A 220 -16.83 -15.44 25.36
CA LEU A 220 -17.86 -15.91 24.42
C LEU A 220 -17.65 -17.37 23.98
N LYS A 221 -16.49 -17.69 23.37
CA LYS A 221 -16.25 -19.04 22.84
C LYS A 221 -16.09 -20.10 23.95
N PRO A 222 -15.39 -19.84 25.08
CA PRO A 222 -15.36 -20.78 26.20
C PRO A 222 -16.71 -20.99 26.88
N GLY A 223 -17.50 -19.92 27.07
CA GLY A 223 -18.82 -19.99 27.70
C GLY A 223 -19.82 -20.81 26.88
N SER A 224 -19.90 -20.53 25.57
CA SER A 224 -20.74 -21.31 24.64
C SER A 224 -20.31 -22.79 24.57
N ALA A 225 -19.00 -23.06 24.48
CA ALA A 225 -18.48 -24.44 24.51
C ALA A 225 -18.79 -25.16 25.84
N ALA A 226 -18.72 -24.47 26.97
CA ALA A 226 -19.03 -25.01 28.30
C ALA A 226 -20.51 -25.38 28.41
N ILE A 227 -21.42 -24.52 27.95
CA ILE A 227 -22.86 -24.80 27.92
C ILE A 227 -23.16 -26.05 27.08
N ILE A 228 -22.63 -26.14 25.86
CA ILE A 228 -22.82 -27.30 24.98
C ILE A 228 -22.26 -28.58 25.62
N SER A 229 -21.12 -28.47 26.31
CA SER A 229 -20.46 -29.58 27.00
C SER A 229 -21.22 -30.06 28.25
N ILE A 230 -21.81 -29.15 29.04
CA ILE A 230 -22.66 -29.50 30.19
C ILE A 230 -23.91 -30.25 29.72
N ILE A 231 -24.60 -29.75 28.68
CA ILE A 231 -25.81 -30.41 28.13
C ILE A 231 -25.44 -31.77 27.52
N PHE A 232 -24.28 -31.91 26.87
CA PHE A 232 -23.75 -33.21 26.47
C PHE A 232 -23.58 -34.16 27.67
N GLY A 233 -22.99 -33.68 28.76
CA GLY A 233 -22.81 -34.46 29.99
C GLY A 233 -24.13 -34.95 30.57
N GLU A 234 -25.09 -34.05 30.74
CA GLU A 234 -26.44 -34.34 31.24
C GLU A 234 -27.16 -35.41 30.40
N TYR A 235 -27.16 -35.26 29.06
CA TYR A 235 -27.84 -36.21 28.17
C TYR A 235 -27.16 -37.59 28.14
N VAL A 236 -25.82 -37.66 28.20
CA VAL A 236 -25.10 -38.94 28.31
C VAL A 236 -25.36 -39.61 29.67
N VAL A 237 -25.41 -38.83 30.76
CA VAL A 237 -25.74 -39.35 32.10
C VAL A 237 -27.18 -39.88 32.15
N ARG A 238 -28.16 -39.15 31.61
CA ARG A 238 -29.56 -39.62 31.49
C ARG A 238 -29.72 -40.85 30.61
N ALA A 239 -28.84 -41.05 29.60
CA ALA A 239 -28.81 -42.28 28.80
C ALA A 239 -28.39 -43.52 29.62
N VAL A 240 -27.54 -43.36 30.64
CA VAL A 240 -27.04 -44.47 31.48
C VAL A 240 -27.90 -44.69 32.72
N VAL A 241 -28.34 -43.61 33.38
CA VAL A 241 -29.10 -43.65 34.64
C VAL A 241 -30.62 -43.83 34.40
N GLY A 242 -31.11 -43.46 33.22
CA GLY A 242 -32.53 -43.56 32.85
C GLY A 242 -33.34 -42.30 33.17
N ALA A 243 -34.45 -42.11 32.45
CA ALA A 243 -35.21 -40.86 32.42
C ALA A 243 -36.07 -40.56 33.68
N GLN A 244 -35.99 -41.38 34.73
CA GLN A 244 -36.86 -41.28 35.93
C GLN A 244 -36.10 -40.97 37.22
N VAL A 245 -34.83 -40.58 37.12
CA VAL A 245 -34.02 -40.14 38.27
C VAL A 245 -33.93 -38.61 38.24
N ASP A 246 -34.74 -37.95 39.06
CA ASP A 246 -34.90 -36.48 39.05
C ASP A 246 -33.70 -35.72 39.64
N GLN A 247 -32.78 -36.40 40.33
CA GLN A 247 -31.58 -35.80 40.91
C GLN A 247 -30.35 -36.70 40.69
N VAL A 248 -29.49 -36.30 39.76
CA VAL A 248 -28.13 -36.84 39.63
C VAL A 248 -27.13 -35.82 40.19
N ASN A 249 -26.01 -36.29 40.75
CA ASN A 249 -24.98 -35.39 41.28
C ASN A 249 -24.35 -34.57 40.13
N PRO A 250 -24.40 -33.22 40.16
CA PRO A 250 -23.88 -32.37 39.08
C PRO A 250 -22.41 -32.58 38.75
N TRP A 251 -21.61 -33.10 39.70
CA TRP A 251 -20.20 -33.44 39.44
C TRP A 251 -20.02 -34.63 38.50
N ILE A 252 -20.99 -35.54 38.42
CA ILE A 252 -20.96 -36.66 37.46
C ILE A 252 -21.17 -36.12 36.04
N GLU A 253 -22.18 -35.26 35.86
CA GLU A 253 -22.47 -34.59 34.58
C GLU A 253 -21.30 -33.73 34.12
N LYS A 254 -20.72 -32.92 35.02
CA LYS A 254 -19.50 -32.14 34.76
C LYS A 254 -18.29 -33.02 34.39
N THR A 255 -18.16 -34.21 34.99
CA THR A 255 -17.08 -35.16 34.65
C THR A 255 -17.24 -35.72 33.25
N VAL A 256 -18.47 -36.09 32.85
CA VAL A 256 -18.77 -36.55 31.48
C VAL A 256 -18.61 -35.42 30.46
N ALA A 257 -19.00 -34.19 30.83
CA ALA A 257 -18.76 -32.98 30.03
C ALA A 257 -17.25 -32.78 29.73
N PHE A 258 -16.38 -32.87 30.76
CA PHE A 258 -14.92 -32.81 30.58
C PHE A 258 -14.40 -33.88 29.62
N GLY A 259 -14.90 -35.12 29.71
CA GLY A 259 -14.55 -36.20 28.80
C GLY A 259 -14.89 -35.86 27.33
N GLY A 260 -16.10 -35.35 27.10
CA GLY A 260 -16.53 -34.89 25.77
C GLY A 260 -15.66 -33.76 25.21
N LEU A 261 -15.38 -32.73 26.02
CA LEU A 261 -14.50 -31.63 25.65
C LEU A 261 -13.08 -32.11 25.31
N PHE A 262 -12.49 -32.97 26.14
CA PHE A 262 -11.15 -33.50 25.93
C PHE A 262 -11.02 -34.27 24.62
N VAL A 263 -11.98 -35.16 24.32
CA VAL A 263 -11.98 -35.96 23.07
C VAL A 263 -12.12 -35.06 21.84
N VAL A 264 -13.01 -34.07 21.87
CA VAL A 264 -13.17 -33.11 20.77
C VAL A 264 -11.90 -32.28 20.54
N THR A 265 -11.30 -31.75 21.61
CA THR A 265 -10.04 -30.99 21.53
C THR A 265 -8.91 -31.86 20.96
N LEU A 266 -8.78 -33.11 21.42
CA LEU A 266 -7.78 -34.05 20.93
C LEU A 266 -7.95 -34.33 19.41
N LEU A 267 -9.16 -34.61 18.95
CA LEU A 267 -9.45 -34.86 17.53
C LEU A 267 -9.05 -33.68 16.64
N ASN A 268 -9.32 -32.44 17.09
CA ASN A 268 -8.97 -31.23 16.35
C ASN A 268 -7.46 -30.95 16.36
N CYS A 269 -6.76 -31.21 17.48
CA CYS A 269 -5.30 -31.11 17.56
C CYS A 269 -4.60 -32.12 16.65
N LEU A 270 -5.14 -33.34 16.53
CA LEU A 270 -4.63 -34.40 15.65
C LEU A 270 -4.79 -34.04 14.17
N SER A 271 -5.99 -33.67 13.72
CA SER A 271 -6.19 -33.27 12.31
C SER A 271 -7.44 -32.41 12.09
N THR A 272 -7.24 -31.19 11.59
CA THR A 272 -8.31 -30.28 11.14
C THR A 272 -9.14 -30.86 9.99
N ARG A 273 -8.55 -31.68 9.10
CA ARG A 273 -9.27 -32.36 8.01
C ARG A 273 -10.21 -33.44 8.55
N LEU A 274 -9.79 -34.16 9.59
CA LEU A 274 -10.63 -35.16 10.26
C LEU A 274 -11.78 -34.48 10.99
N ALA A 275 -11.51 -33.41 11.75
CA ALA A 275 -12.53 -32.63 12.45
C ALA A 275 -13.61 -32.07 11.51
N ALA A 276 -13.23 -31.60 10.31
CA ALA A 276 -14.18 -31.13 9.29
C ALA A 276 -15.06 -32.28 8.76
N ARG A 277 -14.48 -33.44 8.40
CA ARG A 277 -15.24 -34.63 7.94
C ARG A 277 -16.19 -35.17 9.02
N ILE A 278 -15.76 -35.15 10.28
CA ILE A 278 -16.60 -35.53 11.43
C ILE A 278 -17.78 -34.55 11.58
N GLY A 279 -17.53 -33.24 11.40
CA GLY A 279 -18.60 -32.24 11.35
C GLY A 279 -19.63 -32.54 10.26
N ASP A 280 -19.16 -32.82 9.03
CA ASP A 280 -20.04 -33.12 7.89
C ASP A 280 -20.95 -34.32 8.17
N LEU A 281 -20.42 -35.39 8.79
CA LEU A 281 -21.19 -36.57 9.20
C LEU A 281 -22.26 -36.22 10.25
N PHE A 282 -21.90 -35.47 11.30
CA PHE A 282 -22.85 -35.07 12.34
C PHE A 282 -23.93 -34.11 11.82
N MET A 283 -23.64 -33.27 10.82
CA MET A 283 -24.63 -32.40 10.17
C MET A 283 -25.78 -33.21 9.54
N PHE A 284 -25.47 -34.27 8.78
CA PHE A 284 -26.52 -35.14 8.22
C PHE A 284 -27.31 -35.86 9.32
N PHE A 285 -26.63 -36.37 10.35
CA PHE A 285 -27.28 -37.05 11.48
C PHE A 285 -28.28 -36.14 12.23
N LYS A 286 -27.92 -34.86 12.45
CA LYS A 286 -28.78 -33.85 13.09
C LYS A 286 -30.08 -33.61 12.32
N PHE A 287 -30.02 -33.50 10.99
CA PHE A 287 -31.23 -33.34 10.17
C PHE A 287 -32.13 -34.58 10.20
N VAL A 288 -31.55 -35.77 10.09
CA VAL A 288 -32.32 -37.04 10.18
C VAL A 288 -32.98 -37.16 11.55
N ALA A 289 -32.29 -36.78 12.63
CA ALA A 289 -32.85 -36.77 13.99
C ALA A 289 -34.06 -35.84 14.14
N LEU A 290 -33.95 -34.57 13.71
CA LEU A 290 -35.07 -33.62 13.82
C LEU A 290 -36.24 -33.96 12.88
N LEU A 291 -35.95 -34.44 11.66
CA LEU A 291 -37.00 -34.94 10.77
C LEU A 291 -37.70 -36.18 11.35
N GLY A 292 -36.95 -37.04 12.05
CA GLY A 292 -37.49 -38.16 12.81
C GLY A 292 -38.46 -37.70 13.90
N VAL A 293 -38.07 -36.72 14.73
CA VAL A 293 -38.97 -36.09 15.72
C VAL A 293 -40.26 -35.58 15.06
N ALA A 294 -40.12 -34.87 13.93
CA ALA A 294 -41.25 -34.32 13.18
C ALA A 294 -42.24 -35.40 12.70
N ILE A 295 -41.72 -36.44 12.07
CA ILE A 295 -42.53 -37.56 11.56
C ILE A 295 -43.20 -38.33 12.71
N ILE A 296 -42.47 -38.60 13.80
CA ILE A 296 -43.00 -39.30 14.97
C ILE A 296 -44.13 -38.49 15.63
N GLY A 297 -43.96 -37.17 15.78
CA GLY A 297 -45.01 -36.30 16.34
C GLY A 297 -46.31 -36.33 15.52
N ILE A 298 -46.20 -36.27 14.19
CA ILE A 298 -47.36 -36.37 13.28
C ILE A 298 -48.03 -37.75 13.37
N ILE A 299 -47.25 -38.83 13.41
CA ILE A 299 -47.79 -40.19 13.54
C ILE A 299 -48.54 -40.35 14.87
N VAL A 300 -47.98 -39.86 15.99
CA VAL A 300 -48.62 -39.92 17.31
C VAL A 300 -49.90 -39.08 17.34
N ALA A 301 -49.91 -37.89 16.73
CA ALA A 301 -51.12 -37.06 16.61
C ALA A 301 -52.24 -37.73 15.79
N ALA A 302 -51.88 -38.45 14.73
CA ALA A 302 -52.84 -39.15 13.85
C ALA A 302 -53.35 -40.48 14.44
N THR A 303 -52.52 -41.19 15.21
CA THR A 303 -52.83 -42.55 15.73
C THR A 303 -53.24 -42.57 17.20
N GLY A 304 -52.91 -41.55 17.99
CA GLY A 304 -53.10 -41.53 19.43
C GLY A 304 -52.17 -42.49 20.19
N PHE A 305 -51.11 -43.00 19.56
CA PHE A 305 -50.22 -44.00 20.14
C PHE A 305 -49.30 -43.41 21.24
N SER A 306 -49.31 -43.98 22.44
CA SER A 306 -48.35 -43.67 23.51
C SER A 306 -48.03 -44.92 24.32
N SER A 307 -46.75 -45.14 24.61
CA SER A 307 -46.28 -46.28 25.42
C SER A 307 -46.45 -46.07 26.94
N LYS A 308 -46.80 -44.85 27.38
CA LYS A 308 -46.87 -44.47 28.80
C LYS A 308 -48.02 -43.49 29.07
N GLY A 309 -49.11 -44.00 29.65
CA GLY A 309 -50.31 -43.21 29.96
C GLY A 309 -51.13 -42.81 28.71
N THR A 310 -52.06 -41.88 28.87
CA THR A 310 -52.90 -41.37 27.77
C THR A 310 -52.13 -40.43 26.84
N ALA A 311 -52.44 -40.46 25.54
CA ALA A 311 -51.85 -39.54 24.56
C ALA A 311 -52.35 -38.11 24.76
N ASN A 312 -51.47 -37.11 24.52
CA ASN A 312 -51.82 -35.70 24.73
C ASN A 312 -53.01 -35.28 23.85
N GLN A 313 -53.95 -34.53 24.43
CA GLN A 313 -55.09 -33.92 23.74
C GLN A 313 -55.14 -32.39 23.92
N GLU A 314 -54.24 -31.78 24.72
CA GLU A 314 -54.22 -30.33 25.00
C GLU A 314 -54.05 -29.50 23.72
N TRP A 315 -53.36 -30.03 22.70
CA TRP A 315 -53.23 -29.39 21.38
C TRP A 315 -54.55 -29.33 20.57
N LYS A 316 -55.65 -29.91 21.07
CA LYS A 316 -56.98 -29.81 20.44
C LYS A 316 -57.85 -28.68 21.04
N THR A 317 -57.46 -28.10 22.17
CA THR A 317 -58.03 -26.85 22.70
C THR A 317 -57.29 -25.64 22.10
N GLY A 318 -57.66 -24.41 22.47
CA GLY A 318 -57.21 -23.21 21.75
C GLY A 318 -55.70 -22.97 21.87
N TRP A 319 -54.98 -22.94 20.74
CA TRP A 319 -53.52 -22.80 20.70
C TRP A 319 -52.96 -21.48 21.29
N PHE A 320 -53.82 -20.52 21.59
CA PHE A 320 -53.48 -19.21 22.16
C PHE A 320 -54.15 -18.96 23.54
N GLU A 321 -54.83 -19.96 24.10
CA GLU A 321 -55.33 -19.91 25.48
C GLU A 321 -54.14 -19.75 26.46
N ASP A 322 -54.34 -19.00 27.55
CA ASP A 322 -53.32 -18.65 28.55
C ASP A 322 -52.03 -17.97 28.00
N THR A 323 -52.11 -17.28 26.86
CA THR A 323 -50.99 -16.46 26.36
C THR A 323 -50.64 -15.33 27.34
N ASN A 324 -49.40 -15.32 27.82
CA ASN A 324 -48.88 -14.24 28.65
C ASN A 324 -48.73 -12.95 27.81
N MET A 325 -49.25 -11.83 28.30
CA MET A 325 -49.19 -10.53 27.61
C MET A 325 -48.09 -9.60 28.15
N ASP A 326 -47.31 -10.01 29.15
CA ASP A 326 -46.18 -9.23 29.64
C ASP A 326 -45.00 -9.22 28.64
N ILE A 327 -44.61 -8.01 28.23
CA ILE A 327 -43.50 -7.74 27.32
C ILE A 327 -42.16 -8.27 27.88
N SER A 328 -42.05 -8.48 29.20
CA SER A 328 -40.83 -8.99 29.84
C SER A 328 -40.70 -10.51 29.67
N GLY A 329 -41.79 -11.27 29.88
CA GLY A 329 -41.85 -12.69 29.51
C GLY A 329 -41.53 -12.94 28.04
N TRP A 330 -42.10 -12.16 27.11
CA TRP A 330 -41.78 -12.25 25.69
C TRP A 330 -40.30 -11.96 25.37
N ALA A 331 -39.66 -11.03 26.09
CA ALA A 331 -38.23 -10.76 25.91
C ALA A 331 -37.35 -11.93 26.38
N VAL A 332 -37.66 -12.56 27.51
CA VAL A 332 -36.94 -13.75 28.02
C VAL A 332 -37.13 -14.95 27.07
N ALA A 333 -38.36 -15.17 26.59
CA ALA A 333 -38.63 -16.20 25.59
C ALA A 333 -37.87 -15.97 24.28
N LEU A 334 -37.80 -14.71 23.82
CA LEU A 334 -37.04 -14.35 22.62
C LEU A 334 -35.53 -14.58 22.83
N TYR A 335 -34.99 -14.28 24.02
CA TYR A 335 -33.61 -14.60 24.39
C TYR A 335 -33.31 -16.10 24.36
N ALA A 336 -34.19 -16.94 24.91
CA ALA A 336 -34.03 -18.40 24.88
C ALA A 336 -34.10 -18.95 23.45
N GLY A 337 -35.04 -18.46 22.63
CA GLY A 337 -35.12 -18.81 21.20
C GLY A 337 -33.88 -18.37 20.42
N LEU A 338 -33.38 -17.16 20.67
CA LEU A 338 -32.18 -16.63 20.03
C LEU A 338 -30.90 -17.37 20.41
N TRP A 339 -30.77 -17.84 21.66
CA TRP A 339 -29.70 -18.74 22.08
C TRP A 339 -29.73 -20.04 21.26
N ALA A 340 -30.90 -20.62 21.00
CA ALA A 340 -31.00 -21.85 20.20
C ALA A 340 -30.66 -21.66 18.70
N PHE A 341 -30.74 -20.44 18.17
CA PHE A 341 -30.28 -20.08 16.83
C PHE A 341 -28.82 -19.62 16.79
N ASP A 342 -28.13 -19.53 17.92
CA ASP A 342 -26.78 -18.98 17.99
C ASP A 342 -25.75 -19.82 17.22
N GLY A 343 -24.69 -19.16 16.75
CA GLY A 343 -23.57 -19.79 16.07
C GLY A 343 -23.52 -19.59 14.55
N TRP A 344 -24.49 -18.88 13.97
CA TRP A 344 -24.50 -18.51 12.55
C TRP A 344 -23.27 -17.69 12.11
N ASP A 345 -22.61 -16.99 13.03
CA ASP A 345 -21.40 -16.21 12.78
C ASP A 345 -20.14 -17.08 12.56
N ASN A 346 -20.22 -18.40 12.81
CA ASN A 346 -19.00 -19.22 12.92
C ASN A 346 -18.29 -19.46 11.58
N THR A 347 -18.98 -19.35 10.44
CA THR A 347 -18.35 -19.36 9.11
C THR A 347 -17.50 -18.13 8.82
N ASN A 348 -17.68 -17.03 9.55
CA ASN A 348 -16.92 -15.81 9.33
C ASN A 348 -15.48 -15.90 9.90
N TYR A 349 -15.24 -16.72 10.92
CA TYR A 349 -13.87 -16.93 11.45
C TYR A 349 -12.99 -17.80 10.54
N VAL A 350 -13.60 -18.54 9.59
CA VAL A 350 -12.94 -19.46 8.65
C VAL A 350 -12.99 -18.96 7.20
N THR A 351 -13.38 -17.71 6.95
CA THR A 351 -13.66 -17.22 5.58
C THR A 351 -12.42 -17.25 4.66
N GLY A 352 -11.22 -17.03 5.20
CA GLY A 352 -9.96 -17.11 4.45
C GLY A 352 -9.62 -18.52 3.95
N GLU A 353 -10.14 -19.57 4.60
CA GLU A 353 -9.93 -20.98 4.22
C GLU A 353 -10.91 -21.50 3.16
N PHE A 354 -11.98 -20.76 2.81
CA PHE A 354 -12.91 -21.15 1.75
C PHE A 354 -12.25 -21.10 0.37
N LYS A 355 -12.61 -22.08 -0.48
CA LYS A 355 -12.22 -22.07 -1.90
C LYS A 355 -12.78 -20.87 -2.67
N ASN A 356 -14.03 -20.47 -2.43
CA ASN A 356 -14.65 -19.29 -3.07
C ASN A 356 -15.53 -18.50 -2.07
N PRO A 357 -14.94 -17.75 -1.12
CA PRO A 357 -15.68 -17.10 -0.02
C PRO A 357 -16.82 -16.22 -0.52
N ASN A 358 -16.54 -15.33 -1.48
CA ASN A 358 -17.47 -14.34 -2.06
C ASN A 358 -18.80 -14.95 -2.56
N ARG A 359 -18.80 -16.24 -2.92
CA ARG A 359 -19.97 -16.96 -3.47
C ARG A 359 -20.51 -18.00 -2.50
N ASP A 360 -19.63 -18.75 -1.85
CA ASP A 360 -20.03 -19.92 -1.07
C ASP A 360 -20.49 -19.52 0.34
N LEU A 361 -19.94 -18.45 0.96
CA LEU A 361 -20.37 -17.96 2.27
C LEU A 361 -21.83 -17.46 2.29
N PRO A 362 -22.28 -16.56 1.37
CA PRO A 362 -23.69 -16.14 1.34
C PRO A 362 -24.66 -17.30 1.05
N ARG A 363 -24.25 -18.26 0.21
CA ARG A 363 -25.04 -19.46 -0.10
C ARG A 363 -25.21 -20.37 1.11
N VAL A 364 -24.16 -20.53 1.92
CA VAL A 364 -24.23 -21.29 3.18
C VAL A 364 -25.26 -20.67 4.11
N ILE A 365 -25.20 -19.36 4.36
CA ILE A 365 -26.15 -18.68 5.27
C ILE A 365 -27.60 -18.79 4.77
N HIS A 366 -27.87 -18.48 3.49
CA HIS A 366 -29.22 -18.53 2.93
C HIS A 366 -29.78 -19.93 2.73
N THR A 367 -28.94 -20.98 2.81
CA THR A 367 -29.42 -22.37 2.81
C THR A 367 -29.59 -22.91 4.24
N ALA A 368 -28.67 -22.58 5.15
CA ALA A 368 -28.70 -23.02 6.53
C ALA A 368 -29.87 -22.43 7.31
N MET A 369 -30.00 -21.10 7.34
CA MET A 369 -30.95 -20.43 8.24
C MET A 369 -32.41 -20.85 8.01
N PRO A 370 -32.96 -20.86 6.77
CA PRO A 370 -34.35 -21.29 6.55
C PRO A 370 -34.59 -22.74 6.94
N LEU A 371 -33.60 -23.61 6.69
CA LEU A 371 -33.67 -25.04 6.97
C LEU A 371 -33.64 -25.33 8.49
N VAL A 372 -32.86 -24.57 9.26
CA VAL A 372 -32.91 -24.61 10.74
C VAL A 372 -34.26 -24.12 11.24
N ILE A 373 -34.73 -22.95 10.79
CA ILE A 373 -36.01 -22.35 11.23
C ILE A 373 -37.17 -23.32 11.03
N LEU A 374 -37.27 -23.93 9.84
CA LEU A 374 -38.28 -24.93 9.54
C LEU A 374 -38.15 -26.16 10.46
N SER A 375 -36.93 -26.68 10.64
CA SER A 375 -36.69 -27.85 11.51
C SER A 375 -37.07 -27.59 12.96
N TYR A 376 -36.82 -26.39 13.47
CA TYR A 376 -37.14 -26.00 14.85
C TYR A 376 -38.64 -25.82 15.07
N LEU A 377 -39.35 -25.19 14.13
CA LEU A 377 -40.80 -25.08 14.20
C LEU A 377 -41.46 -26.47 14.16
N LEU A 378 -41.02 -27.35 13.26
CA LEU A 378 -41.53 -28.73 13.18
C LEU A 378 -41.23 -29.55 14.45
N ALA A 379 -40.04 -29.40 15.05
CA ALA A 379 -39.70 -30.05 16.31
C ALA A 379 -40.58 -29.56 17.48
N ASN A 380 -40.77 -28.24 17.62
CA ASN A 380 -41.63 -27.68 18.67
C ASN A 380 -43.11 -28.07 18.50
N ILE A 381 -43.65 -28.02 17.28
CA ILE A 381 -44.99 -28.54 16.96
C ILE A 381 -45.11 -30.00 17.43
N SER A 382 -44.10 -30.82 17.14
CA SER A 382 -44.10 -32.24 17.52
C SER A 382 -44.01 -32.47 19.02
N TYR A 383 -43.31 -31.61 19.76
CA TYR A 383 -43.32 -31.65 21.23
C TYR A 383 -44.72 -31.35 21.76
N PHE A 384 -45.42 -30.32 21.27
CA PHE A 384 -46.80 -30.01 21.69
C PHE A 384 -47.81 -31.12 21.35
N LEU A 385 -47.65 -31.79 20.20
CA LEU A 385 -48.51 -32.91 19.79
C LEU A 385 -48.39 -34.15 20.72
N VAL A 386 -47.26 -34.32 21.40
CA VAL A 386 -46.91 -35.55 22.16
C VAL A 386 -46.87 -35.35 23.67
N LEU A 387 -46.40 -34.19 24.14
CA LEU A 387 -46.16 -33.90 25.55
C LEU A 387 -47.12 -32.80 26.06
N PRO A 388 -47.65 -32.92 27.29
CA PRO A 388 -48.41 -31.85 27.95
C PRO A 388 -47.58 -30.56 28.16
N HIS A 389 -48.26 -29.41 28.20
CA HIS A 389 -47.59 -28.11 28.36
C HIS A 389 -46.81 -27.99 29.67
N SER A 390 -47.34 -28.57 30.75
CA SER A 390 -46.67 -28.63 32.07
C SER A 390 -45.36 -29.44 32.03
N THR A 391 -45.33 -30.55 31.28
CA THR A 391 -44.13 -31.38 31.10
C THR A 391 -43.07 -30.65 30.27
N ILE A 392 -43.47 -29.91 29.24
CA ILE A 392 -42.56 -29.11 28.41
C ILE A 392 -41.95 -27.96 29.24
N ALA A 393 -42.75 -27.26 30.05
CA ALA A 393 -42.27 -26.15 30.87
C ALA A 393 -41.33 -26.60 32.02
N ALA A 394 -41.55 -27.81 32.57
CA ALA A 394 -40.80 -28.30 33.73
C ALA A 394 -39.55 -29.14 33.39
N SER A 395 -39.37 -29.60 32.15
CA SER A 395 -38.28 -30.50 31.77
C SER A 395 -37.15 -29.81 31.02
N ASP A 396 -35.93 -29.90 31.54
CA ASP A 396 -34.73 -29.44 30.84
C ASP A 396 -34.27 -30.40 29.70
N THR A 397 -34.78 -31.64 29.66
CA THR A 397 -34.44 -32.64 28.61
C THR A 397 -35.64 -33.17 27.84
N ILE A 398 -36.30 -32.27 27.12
CA ILE A 398 -37.60 -32.50 26.44
C ILE A 398 -37.54 -33.69 25.46
N ALA A 399 -36.44 -33.84 24.72
CA ALA A 399 -36.26 -34.96 23.78
C ALA A 399 -36.27 -36.35 24.46
N VAL A 400 -35.78 -36.45 25.70
CA VAL A 400 -35.80 -37.71 26.47
C VAL A 400 -37.22 -38.02 26.94
N GLN A 401 -37.96 -37.00 27.41
CA GLN A 401 -39.38 -37.14 27.79
C GLN A 401 -40.26 -37.51 26.59
N PHE A 402 -40.00 -36.91 25.42
CA PHE A 402 -40.64 -37.28 24.16
C PHE A 402 -40.39 -38.77 23.82
N GLY A 403 -39.14 -39.22 23.95
CA GLY A 403 -38.76 -40.62 23.78
C GLY A 403 -39.48 -41.58 24.74
N ASP A 404 -39.52 -41.26 26.04
CA ASP A 404 -40.19 -42.07 27.06
C ASP A 404 -41.72 -42.14 26.85
N LYS A 405 -42.34 -41.04 26.42
CA LYS A 405 -43.78 -40.97 26.16
C LYS A 405 -44.21 -41.81 24.95
N VAL A 406 -43.38 -41.88 23.90
CA VAL A 406 -43.71 -42.60 22.66
C VAL A 406 -43.28 -44.07 22.70
N PHE A 407 -42.03 -44.37 23.12
CA PHE A 407 -41.46 -45.73 23.07
C PHE A 407 -40.91 -46.23 24.43
N GLY A 408 -41.27 -45.58 25.54
CA GLY A 408 -40.80 -45.96 26.87
C GLY A 408 -39.28 -45.82 27.04
N ALA A 409 -38.71 -46.59 27.96
CA ALA A 409 -37.29 -46.50 28.32
C ALA A 409 -36.32 -46.70 27.13
N VAL A 410 -36.70 -47.49 26.12
CA VAL A 410 -35.90 -47.66 24.89
C VAL A 410 -35.90 -46.38 24.05
N GLY A 411 -37.05 -45.70 23.94
CA GLY A 411 -37.14 -44.39 23.30
C GLY A 411 -36.31 -43.34 24.03
N ALA A 412 -36.43 -43.28 25.35
CA ALA A 412 -35.63 -42.37 26.19
C ALA A 412 -34.13 -42.54 25.94
N LEU A 413 -33.62 -43.78 25.92
CA LEU A 413 -32.23 -44.11 25.63
C LEU A 413 -31.80 -43.65 24.22
N ILE A 414 -32.60 -43.97 23.19
CA ILE A 414 -32.29 -43.61 21.80
C ILE A 414 -32.21 -42.08 21.65
N PHE A 415 -33.21 -41.34 22.14
CA PHE A 415 -33.20 -39.89 22.06
C PHE A 415 -32.09 -39.25 22.89
N ALA A 416 -31.75 -39.81 24.06
CA ALA A 416 -30.62 -39.34 24.85
C ALA A 416 -29.27 -39.47 24.09
N LEU A 417 -29.02 -40.61 23.43
CA LEU A 417 -27.82 -40.83 22.61
C LEU A 417 -27.80 -39.95 21.35
N VAL A 418 -28.94 -39.78 20.68
CA VAL A 418 -29.08 -38.91 19.48
C VAL A 418 -28.76 -37.45 19.82
N VAL A 419 -29.30 -36.92 20.93
CA VAL A 419 -29.02 -35.55 21.37
C VAL A 419 -27.57 -35.41 21.86
N SER A 420 -27.03 -36.42 22.54
CA SER A 420 -25.60 -36.45 22.93
C SER A 420 -24.68 -36.34 21.70
N ALA A 421 -24.96 -37.11 20.64
CA ALA A 421 -24.23 -37.02 19.37
C ALA A 421 -24.39 -35.65 18.70
N SER A 422 -25.57 -35.02 18.79
CA SER A 422 -25.76 -33.63 18.33
C SER A 422 -24.89 -32.64 19.11
N CYS A 423 -24.90 -32.70 20.45
CA CYS A 423 -24.11 -31.79 21.29
C CYS A 423 -22.61 -31.96 21.05
N PHE A 424 -22.13 -33.20 20.86
CA PHE A 424 -20.75 -33.50 20.48
C PHE A 424 -20.37 -32.87 19.13
N GLY A 425 -21.25 -32.94 18.12
CA GLY A 425 -21.05 -32.30 16.82
C GLY A 425 -20.98 -30.76 16.91
N ALA A 426 -21.78 -30.14 17.78
CA ALA A 426 -21.75 -28.69 18.02
C ALA A 426 -20.49 -28.25 18.78
N LEU A 427 -20.06 -29.05 19.76
CA LEU A 427 -18.81 -28.84 20.47
C LEU A 427 -17.61 -28.90 19.50
N ASN A 428 -17.61 -29.86 18.56
CA ASN A 428 -16.60 -29.94 17.50
C ASN A 428 -16.57 -28.69 16.60
N ALA A 429 -17.73 -28.18 16.17
CA ALA A 429 -17.79 -26.94 15.38
C ALA A 429 -17.25 -25.72 16.16
N THR A 430 -17.59 -25.59 17.45
CA THR A 430 -17.12 -24.50 18.32
C THR A 430 -15.61 -24.54 18.55
N ILE A 431 -15.06 -25.72 18.85
CA ILE A 431 -13.63 -25.91 19.09
C ILE A 431 -12.82 -25.67 17.79
N PHE A 432 -13.34 -26.10 16.63
CA PHE A 432 -12.73 -25.88 15.33
C PHE A 432 -12.61 -24.39 14.96
N THR A 433 -13.61 -23.56 15.27
CA THR A 433 -13.59 -22.12 14.95
C THR A 433 -12.88 -21.29 16.00
N SER A 434 -13.01 -21.62 17.30
CA SER A 434 -12.32 -20.89 18.38
C SER A 434 -10.80 -20.99 18.25
N GLY A 435 -10.26 -22.16 17.88
CA GLY A 435 -8.83 -22.33 17.62
C GLY A 435 -8.27 -21.39 16.54
N ARG A 436 -9.10 -20.94 15.59
CA ARG A 436 -8.72 -20.02 14.51
C ARG A 436 -8.85 -18.56 14.90
N LEU A 437 -9.84 -18.20 15.70
CA LEU A 437 -9.93 -16.88 16.32
C LEU A 437 -8.70 -16.62 17.20
N VAL A 438 -8.33 -17.59 18.05
CA VAL A 438 -7.16 -17.48 18.94
C VAL A 438 -5.85 -17.47 18.13
N TYR A 439 -5.74 -18.25 17.05
CA TYR A 439 -4.61 -18.19 16.11
C TYR A 439 -4.47 -16.82 15.43
N ALA A 440 -5.57 -16.28 14.88
CA ALA A 440 -5.58 -14.96 14.24
C ALA A 440 -5.19 -13.86 15.24
N ALA A 441 -5.75 -13.89 16.45
CA ALA A 441 -5.38 -12.99 17.55
C ALA A 441 -3.90 -13.12 17.98
N GLY A 442 -3.30 -14.32 17.86
CA GLY A 442 -1.88 -14.54 18.10
C GLY A 442 -0.99 -13.99 16.99
N LYS A 443 -1.40 -14.14 15.72
CA LYS A 443 -0.72 -13.62 14.53
C LYS A 443 -0.74 -12.08 14.46
N GLU A 444 -1.88 -11.46 14.78
CA GLU A 444 -2.03 -10.00 14.92
C GLU A 444 -1.42 -9.46 16.24
N GLY A 445 -0.87 -10.34 17.08
CA GLY A 445 -0.14 -10.00 18.31
C GLY A 445 -0.98 -9.49 19.50
N TYR A 446 -2.31 -9.44 19.37
CA TYR A 446 -3.25 -9.19 20.48
C TYR A 446 -3.02 -10.20 21.61
N LEU A 447 -2.75 -11.46 21.27
CA LEU A 447 -2.28 -12.49 22.19
C LEU A 447 -0.76 -12.71 22.09
N PRO A 448 -0.12 -13.37 23.06
CA PRO A 448 1.26 -13.85 22.92
C PRO A 448 1.46 -14.67 21.64
N SER A 449 2.58 -14.45 20.94
CA SER A 449 2.90 -15.10 19.65
C SER A 449 2.94 -16.62 19.73
N LEU A 450 3.14 -17.20 20.92
CA LEU A 450 2.95 -18.63 21.21
C LEU A 450 1.63 -19.18 20.63
N PHE A 451 0.54 -18.41 20.67
CA PHE A 451 -0.78 -18.80 20.17
C PHE A 451 -0.95 -18.59 18.66
N GLY A 452 -0.09 -17.78 18.03
CA GLY A 452 -0.03 -17.58 16.58
C GLY A 452 0.83 -18.61 15.84
N ASN A 453 1.51 -19.51 16.55
CA ASN A 453 2.36 -20.54 15.93
C ASN A 453 1.53 -21.76 15.49
N LEU A 454 1.80 -22.26 14.28
CA LEU A 454 1.31 -23.56 13.81
C LEU A 454 2.29 -24.67 14.18
N TRP A 455 1.78 -25.85 14.53
CA TRP A 455 2.64 -27.02 14.71
C TRP A 455 3.06 -27.58 13.33
N THR A 456 4.28 -27.27 12.92
CA THR A 456 4.99 -27.93 11.83
C THR A 456 5.99 -28.90 12.42
N ARG A 457 5.91 -30.18 12.03
CA ARG A 457 6.95 -31.17 12.38
C ARG A 457 8.12 -30.95 11.42
N ASP A 458 9.25 -30.51 11.95
CA ASP A 458 10.47 -30.29 11.19
C ASP A 458 10.80 -31.49 10.30
N SER A 459 10.80 -31.27 8.98
CA SER A 459 11.25 -32.24 7.98
C SER A 459 12.75 -32.07 7.72
N SER A 460 13.56 -32.06 8.78
CA SER A 460 15.02 -31.97 8.76
C SER A 460 15.68 -33.30 9.15
N SER A 461 15.25 -34.40 8.51
CA SER A 461 16.01 -35.66 8.54
C SER A 461 15.84 -36.46 7.23
N SER A 462 16.86 -36.33 6.37
CA SER A 462 17.35 -37.27 5.36
C SER A 462 16.47 -38.45 4.89
N GLY A 463 16.12 -38.41 3.61
CA GLY A 463 16.42 -39.51 2.69
C GLY A 463 15.31 -40.54 2.38
N MET A 464 15.60 -41.27 1.29
CA MET A 464 14.91 -42.49 0.84
C MET A 464 13.59 -42.32 0.07
N ASN A 465 13.71 -41.96 -1.22
CA ASN A 465 12.79 -42.48 -2.24
C ASN A 465 12.85 -44.03 -2.23
N ARG A 466 11.88 -44.69 -1.57
CA ARG A 466 11.63 -46.12 -1.73
C ARG A 466 10.15 -46.38 -1.93
N LEU A 467 9.83 -46.93 -3.10
CA LEU A 467 8.52 -47.49 -3.44
C LEU A 467 8.22 -48.70 -2.53
N GLN A 468 7.57 -48.48 -1.38
CA GLN A 468 7.03 -49.56 -0.57
C GLN A 468 5.61 -49.94 -1.01
N ARG A 469 5.41 -51.25 -1.22
CA ARG A 469 4.14 -51.86 -1.63
C ARG A 469 3.14 -51.78 -0.47
N ARG A 470 2.25 -50.79 -0.50
CA ARG A 470 1.24 -50.54 0.55
C ARG A 470 0.21 -51.68 0.67
N SER A 471 -0.02 -52.16 1.90
CA SER A 471 -0.96 -53.25 2.22
C SER A 471 -2.43 -52.83 2.07
N TRP A 472 -3.33 -53.80 1.95
CA TRP A 472 -4.78 -53.56 1.84
C TRP A 472 -5.35 -52.74 3.01
N ALA A 473 -4.91 -53.02 4.25
CA ALA A 473 -5.27 -52.23 5.42
C ALA A 473 -4.82 -50.75 5.28
N SER A 474 -3.61 -50.50 4.77
CA SER A 474 -3.15 -49.12 4.53
C SER A 474 -3.92 -48.40 3.43
N LYS A 475 -4.45 -49.13 2.43
CA LYS A 475 -5.35 -48.56 1.39
C LYS A 475 -6.76 -48.28 1.91
N PHE A 476 -7.27 -49.08 2.85
CA PHE A 476 -8.55 -48.80 3.52
C PHE A 476 -8.43 -47.58 4.44
N ILE A 477 -7.36 -47.52 5.23
CA ILE A 477 -7.03 -46.37 6.07
C ILE A 477 -6.80 -45.11 5.22
N SER A 478 -6.06 -45.18 4.10
CA SER A 478 -5.88 -43.99 3.23
C SER A 478 -7.16 -43.54 2.52
N ARG A 479 -8.12 -44.45 2.23
CA ARG A 479 -9.46 -44.07 1.74
C ARG A 479 -10.27 -43.29 2.79
N ILE A 480 -10.28 -43.74 4.04
CA ILE A 480 -11.05 -43.07 5.11
C ILE A 480 -10.38 -41.78 5.61
N PHE A 481 -9.04 -41.76 5.70
CA PHE A 481 -8.28 -40.67 6.34
C PHE A 481 -7.50 -39.77 5.37
N GLY A 482 -7.40 -40.14 4.08
CA GLY A 482 -6.70 -39.39 3.04
C GLY A 482 -5.21 -39.74 2.90
N ASP A 483 -4.67 -39.54 1.70
CA ASP A 483 -3.24 -39.73 1.42
C ASP A 483 -2.44 -38.44 1.68
N GLY A 484 -1.53 -38.48 2.66
CA GLY A 484 -0.51 -37.44 2.90
C GLY A 484 -0.62 -36.72 4.26
N ASN A 485 0.50 -36.69 5.00
CA ASN A 485 0.76 -36.01 6.28
C ASN A 485 -0.41 -35.97 7.28
N TRP A 486 -0.43 -36.99 8.15
CA TRP A 486 -1.36 -37.11 9.29
C TRP A 486 -1.19 -36.00 10.34
N PHE A 487 0.01 -35.40 10.43
CA PHE A 487 0.35 -34.32 11.36
C PHE A 487 0.91 -33.11 10.61
N GLY A 488 0.30 -31.93 10.80
CA GLY A 488 0.81 -30.64 10.34
C GLY A 488 -0.29 -29.59 10.17
N TYR A 489 0.06 -28.32 10.41
CA TYR A 489 -0.82 -27.15 10.28
C TYR A 489 -2.05 -27.13 11.20
N THR A 490 -1.89 -27.58 12.46
CA THR A 490 -2.90 -27.41 13.51
C THR A 490 -2.41 -26.38 14.56
N PRO A 491 -3.27 -25.44 15.03
CA PRO A 491 -2.87 -24.40 15.97
C PRO A 491 -2.97 -24.91 17.43
N ILE A 492 -2.20 -25.94 17.78
CA ILE A 492 -2.34 -26.71 19.04
C ILE A 492 -2.40 -25.81 20.28
N ASN A 493 -1.51 -24.81 20.37
CA ASN A 493 -1.46 -23.88 21.52
C ASN A 493 -2.77 -23.07 21.67
N ALA A 494 -3.35 -22.64 20.55
CA ALA A 494 -4.61 -21.91 20.52
C ALA A 494 -5.79 -22.77 20.98
N MET A 495 -5.80 -24.04 20.57
CA MET A 495 -6.82 -25.02 20.97
C MET A 495 -6.72 -25.39 22.45
N ALA A 496 -5.49 -25.56 22.95
CA ALA A 496 -5.22 -25.82 24.36
C ALA A 496 -5.72 -24.67 25.25
N LEU A 497 -5.42 -23.40 24.89
CA LEU A 497 -5.91 -22.23 25.63
C LEU A 497 -7.44 -22.22 25.75
N ASN A 498 -8.14 -22.38 24.61
CA ASN A 498 -9.61 -22.40 24.62
C ASN A 498 -10.18 -23.58 25.43
N SER A 499 -9.57 -24.77 25.34
CA SER A 499 -9.99 -25.94 26.11
C SER A 499 -9.79 -25.73 27.62
N THR A 500 -8.68 -25.12 28.04
CA THR A 500 -8.41 -24.79 29.45
C THR A 500 -9.40 -23.75 30.00
N LEU A 501 -9.73 -22.71 29.23
CA LEU A 501 -10.73 -21.73 29.63
C LEU A 501 -12.13 -22.36 29.73
N THR A 502 -12.50 -23.20 28.75
CA THR A 502 -13.78 -23.93 28.75
C THR A 502 -13.91 -24.84 29.98
N LEU A 503 -12.82 -25.51 30.39
CA LEU A 503 -12.77 -26.33 31.62
C LEU A 503 -13.16 -25.52 32.86
N LEU A 504 -12.63 -24.31 33.01
CA LEU A 504 -12.94 -23.42 34.14
C LEU A 504 -14.43 -23.02 34.16
N TYR A 505 -15.02 -22.71 33.00
CA TYR A 505 -16.45 -22.41 32.91
C TYR A 505 -17.34 -23.62 33.24
N ILE A 506 -16.94 -24.85 32.89
CA ILE A 506 -17.68 -26.06 33.29
C ILE A 506 -17.58 -26.29 34.81
N ILE A 507 -16.42 -26.04 35.43
CA ILE A 507 -16.26 -26.13 36.90
C ILE A 507 -17.17 -25.11 37.60
N VAL A 508 -17.04 -23.83 37.26
CA VAL A 508 -17.64 -22.71 38.00
C VAL A 508 -19.12 -22.48 37.64
N GLY A 509 -19.50 -22.71 36.38
CA GLY A 509 -20.79 -22.27 35.85
C GLY A 509 -21.95 -23.23 36.10
N GLU A 510 -23.15 -22.65 36.06
CA GLU A 510 -24.43 -23.31 35.90
C GLU A 510 -25.08 -22.83 34.58
N PHE A 511 -25.95 -23.63 33.97
CA PHE A 511 -26.47 -23.36 32.62
C PHE A 511 -27.13 -21.98 32.49
N LYS A 512 -28.04 -21.62 33.42
CA LYS A 512 -28.82 -20.38 33.34
C LYS A 512 -27.97 -19.12 33.51
N THR A 513 -27.01 -19.12 34.43
CA THR A 513 -26.09 -17.98 34.63
C THR A 513 -25.10 -17.83 33.49
N LEU A 514 -24.60 -18.92 32.92
CA LEU A 514 -23.72 -18.88 31.74
C LEU A 514 -24.44 -18.31 30.51
N VAL A 515 -25.69 -18.70 30.25
CA VAL A 515 -26.48 -18.18 29.11
C VAL A 515 -26.72 -16.68 29.23
N THR A 516 -27.07 -16.17 30.41
CA THR A 516 -27.28 -14.73 30.65
C THR A 516 -26.00 -13.92 30.47
N PHE A 517 -24.90 -14.38 31.08
CA PHE A 517 -23.59 -13.72 30.96
C PHE A 517 -23.07 -13.70 29.52
N TYR A 518 -23.22 -14.82 28.80
CA TYR A 518 -22.91 -14.94 27.38
C TYR A 518 -23.75 -13.98 26.52
N GLY A 519 -25.08 -13.97 26.74
CA GLY A 519 -26.03 -13.21 25.92
C GLY A 519 -25.74 -11.70 25.91
N VAL A 520 -25.45 -11.09 27.07
CA VAL A 520 -25.14 -9.65 27.17
C VAL A 520 -23.87 -9.31 26.40
N ALA A 521 -22.80 -10.08 26.60
CA ALA A 521 -21.53 -9.86 25.93
C ALA A 521 -21.63 -10.09 24.40
N GLY A 522 -22.30 -11.18 23.98
CA GLY A 522 -22.46 -11.55 22.57
C GLY A 522 -23.26 -10.51 21.78
N TYR A 523 -24.46 -10.15 22.25
CA TYR A 523 -25.32 -9.18 21.56
C TYR A 523 -24.73 -7.77 21.52
N THR A 524 -23.86 -7.39 22.47
CA THR A 524 -23.11 -6.13 22.41
C THR A 524 -22.20 -6.09 21.17
N PHE A 525 -21.42 -7.15 20.93
CA PHE A 525 -20.52 -7.19 19.78
C PHE A 525 -21.22 -7.51 18.45
N TYR A 526 -22.33 -8.26 18.46
CA TYR A 526 -23.19 -8.42 17.29
C TYR A 526 -23.81 -7.08 16.87
N PHE A 527 -24.33 -6.29 17.81
CA PHE A 527 -24.83 -4.94 17.55
C PHE A 527 -23.74 -4.06 16.95
N LEU A 528 -22.55 -3.98 17.58
CA LEU A 528 -21.45 -3.16 17.09
C LEU A 528 -20.99 -3.57 15.68
N THR A 529 -20.90 -4.87 15.39
CA THR A 529 -20.44 -5.36 14.09
C THR A 529 -21.44 -5.05 12.97
N VAL A 530 -22.76 -5.21 13.23
CA VAL A 530 -23.80 -4.89 12.24
C VAL A 530 -24.02 -3.39 12.09
N LEU A 531 -23.92 -2.61 13.16
CA LEU A 531 -23.84 -1.14 13.09
C LEU A 531 -22.63 -0.71 12.27
N GLY A 532 -21.50 -1.40 12.47
CA GLY A 532 -20.29 -1.21 11.69
C GLY A 532 -20.48 -1.41 10.20
N LEU A 533 -21.30 -2.38 9.76
CA LEU A 533 -21.66 -2.53 8.33
C LEU A 533 -22.40 -1.30 7.78
N ILE A 534 -23.31 -0.70 8.56
CA ILE A 534 -24.03 0.51 8.17
C ILE A 534 -23.04 1.68 8.05
N VAL A 535 -22.15 1.86 9.04
CA VAL A 535 -21.08 2.87 9.01
C VAL A 535 -20.16 2.66 7.80
N LEU A 536 -19.77 1.42 7.51
CA LEU A 536 -18.90 1.06 6.38
C LEU A 536 -19.56 1.35 5.02
N ARG A 537 -20.89 1.23 4.90
CA ARG A 537 -21.64 1.62 3.69
C ARG A 537 -21.63 3.14 3.45
N ILE A 538 -21.54 3.94 4.51
CA ILE A 538 -21.49 5.41 4.44
C ILE A 538 -20.05 5.90 4.24
N ARG A 539 -19.10 5.41 5.05
CA ARG A 539 -17.67 5.81 4.97
C ARG A 539 -17.00 5.36 3.69
N GLU A 540 -17.36 4.17 3.20
CA GLU A 540 -16.66 3.49 2.11
C GLU A 540 -17.66 2.96 1.05
N PRO A 541 -18.38 3.84 0.33
CA PRO A 541 -19.43 3.42 -0.60
C PRO A 541 -18.88 2.53 -1.73
N HIS A 542 -17.66 2.78 -2.19
CA HIS A 542 -17.02 2.08 -3.32
C HIS A 542 -16.36 0.74 -2.97
N LEU A 543 -16.40 0.28 -1.71
CA LEU A 543 -15.90 -1.06 -1.35
C LEU A 543 -16.64 -2.14 -2.16
N GLU A 544 -15.89 -3.03 -2.81
CA GLU A 544 -16.45 -4.16 -3.54
C GLU A 544 -17.22 -5.07 -2.58
N ARG A 545 -18.52 -5.27 -2.85
CA ARG A 545 -19.41 -6.12 -2.05
C ARG A 545 -20.03 -7.18 -2.95
N PRO A 546 -19.37 -8.35 -3.12
CA PRO A 546 -19.85 -9.43 -3.99
C PRO A 546 -21.23 -9.97 -3.61
N TYR A 547 -21.60 -9.82 -2.34
CA TYR A 547 -22.94 -10.02 -1.82
C TYR A 547 -23.33 -8.79 -0.98
N LYS A 548 -24.54 -8.29 -1.18
CA LYS A 548 -25.06 -7.08 -0.53
C LYS A 548 -26.48 -7.32 -0.03
N THR A 549 -26.69 -7.15 1.27
CA THR A 549 -28.01 -7.20 1.92
C THR A 549 -28.87 -5.97 1.61
N TRP A 550 -30.17 -6.08 1.82
CA TRP A 550 -31.05 -4.92 1.81
C TRP A 550 -30.73 -4.05 3.04
N ILE A 551 -30.73 -2.71 2.91
CA ILE A 551 -30.32 -1.83 4.04
C ILE A 551 -31.27 -1.94 5.25
N SER A 552 -32.52 -2.36 5.04
CA SER A 552 -33.47 -2.69 6.10
C SER A 552 -33.00 -3.85 6.99
N THR A 553 -32.26 -4.83 6.44
CA THR A 553 -31.78 -6.02 7.16
C THR A 553 -30.90 -5.67 8.37
N PRO A 554 -29.77 -4.95 8.22
CA PRO A 554 -28.94 -4.56 9.37
C PRO A 554 -29.64 -3.54 10.28
N ILE A 555 -30.51 -2.66 9.75
CA ILE A 555 -31.27 -1.70 10.58
C ILE A 555 -32.20 -2.45 11.56
N ILE A 556 -33.01 -3.39 11.07
CA ILE A 556 -33.91 -4.21 11.90
C ILE A 556 -33.10 -4.96 12.98
N PHE A 557 -31.98 -5.57 12.59
CA PHE A 557 -31.11 -6.28 13.53
C PHE A 557 -30.53 -5.36 14.61
N CYS A 558 -30.06 -4.16 14.24
CA CYS A 558 -29.56 -3.17 15.21
C CYS A 558 -30.64 -2.69 16.17
N CYS A 559 -31.85 -2.37 15.68
CA CYS A 559 -32.97 -1.94 16.54
C CYS A 559 -33.36 -3.01 17.56
N VAL A 560 -33.45 -4.28 17.14
CA VAL A 560 -33.84 -5.37 18.05
C VAL A 560 -32.71 -5.77 19.00
N SER A 561 -31.45 -5.76 18.53
CA SER A 561 -30.29 -5.99 19.42
C SER A 561 -30.18 -4.92 20.51
N LEU A 562 -30.46 -3.65 20.17
CA LEU A 562 -30.48 -2.56 21.15
C LEU A 562 -31.61 -2.71 22.18
N PHE A 563 -32.80 -3.15 21.74
CA PHE A 563 -33.92 -3.47 22.64
C PHE A 563 -33.61 -4.63 23.59
N LEU A 564 -32.97 -5.69 23.08
CA LEU A 564 -32.54 -6.83 23.89
C LEU A 564 -31.54 -6.36 24.97
N LEU A 565 -30.47 -5.65 24.56
CA LEU A 565 -29.45 -5.12 25.47
C LEU A 565 -30.06 -4.20 26.55
N SER A 566 -31.00 -3.32 26.20
CA SER A 566 -31.67 -2.46 27.17
C SER A 566 -32.50 -3.25 28.18
N ARG A 567 -33.14 -4.35 27.76
CA ARG A 567 -33.87 -5.25 28.67
C ARG A 567 -32.95 -6.04 29.58
N ALA A 568 -31.79 -6.50 29.12
CA ALA A 568 -30.82 -7.19 29.97
C ALA A 568 -30.25 -6.28 31.08
N ILE A 569 -29.97 -5.01 30.77
CA ILE A 569 -29.55 -4.00 31.76
C ILE A 569 -30.61 -3.84 32.87
N ILE A 570 -31.89 -3.87 32.52
CA ILE A 570 -33.01 -3.70 33.48
C ILE A 570 -33.25 -4.97 34.30
N ALA A 571 -33.17 -6.15 33.68
CA ALA A 571 -33.48 -7.43 34.33
C ALA A 571 -32.36 -7.91 35.26
N GLU A 572 -31.10 -7.83 34.80
CA GLU A 572 -29.93 -8.37 35.51
C GLU A 572 -28.80 -7.33 35.55
N PRO A 573 -28.99 -6.22 36.29
CA PRO A 573 -28.09 -5.07 36.27
C PRO A 573 -26.69 -5.40 36.79
N LEU A 574 -26.59 -6.28 37.81
CA LEU A 574 -25.30 -6.68 38.38
C LEU A 574 -24.47 -7.51 37.38
N GLN A 575 -25.10 -8.48 36.70
CA GLN A 575 -24.44 -9.31 35.70
C GLN A 575 -23.97 -8.44 34.52
N THR A 576 -24.82 -7.52 34.07
CA THR A 576 -24.50 -6.58 32.99
C THR A 576 -23.36 -5.63 33.36
N LEU A 577 -23.33 -5.12 34.60
CA LEU A 577 -22.24 -4.29 35.12
C LEU A 577 -20.90 -5.05 35.13
N ILE A 578 -20.91 -6.33 35.49
CA ILE A 578 -19.71 -7.19 35.47
C ILE A 578 -19.21 -7.38 34.02
N VAL A 579 -20.10 -7.62 33.06
CA VAL A 579 -19.74 -7.72 31.63
C VAL A 579 -19.12 -6.41 31.12
N VAL A 580 -19.73 -5.26 31.42
CA VAL A 580 -19.21 -3.95 31.02
C VAL A 580 -17.86 -3.66 31.69
N ALA A 581 -17.71 -3.95 32.99
CA ALA A 581 -16.44 -3.81 33.70
C ALA A 581 -15.35 -4.71 33.10
N PHE A 582 -15.69 -5.93 32.67
CA PHE A 582 -14.75 -6.84 32.01
C PHE A 582 -14.31 -6.34 30.63
N ILE A 583 -15.22 -5.77 29.84
CA ILE A 583 -14.89 -5.12 28.55
C ILE A 583 -13.95 -3.94 28.81
N VAL A 584 -14.28 -3.05 29.76
CA VAL A 584 -13.47 -1.87 30.10
C VAL A 584 -12.09 -2.25 30.67
N ALA A 585 -11.99 -3.34 31.45
CA ALA A 585 -10.71 -3.89 31.92
C ALA A 585 -9.79 -4.35 30.77
N GLY A 586 -10.36 -4.63 29.59
CA GLY A 586 -9.59 -4.87 28.36
C GLY A 586 -8.83 -3.63 27.86
N VAL A 587 -9.22 -2.40 28.21
CA VAL A 587 -8.57 -1.17 27.72
C VAL A 587 -7.16 -0.96 28.34
N PRO A 588 -6.95 -1.06 29.67
CA PRO A 588 -5.59 -1.08 30.24
C PRO A 588 -4.72 -2.23 29.70
N VAL A 589 -5.32 -3.40 29.46
CA VAL A 589 -4.60 -4.57 28.93
C VAL A 589 -4.22 -4.36 27.46
N TYR A 590 -5.09 -3.75 26.64
CA TYR A 590 -4.76 -3.30 25.28
C TYR A 590 -3.53 -2.41 25.32
N PHE A 591 -3.55 -1.33 26.11
CA PHE A 591 -2.40 -0.44 26.19
C PHE A 591 -1.14 -1.18 26.66
N TRP A 592 -1.19 -1.97 27.73
CA TRP A 592 -0.02 -2.74 28.21
C TRP A 592 0.52 -3.74 27.18
N ARG A 593 -0.37 -4.46 26.47
CA ARG A 593 -0.01 -5.52 25.52
C ARG A 593 0.49 -4.95 24.19
N ILE A 594 -0.20 -3.96 23.64
CA ILE A 594 0.15 -3.28 22.38
C ILE A 594 1.44 -2.48 22.58
N TYR A 595 1.62 -1.77 23.70
CA TYR A 595 2.88 -1.10 24.07
C TYR A 595 4.09 -2.06 24.10
N LYS A 596 3.84 -3.34 24.38
CA LYS A 596 4.86 -4.41 24.38
C LYS A 596 4.98 -5.14 23.02
N ARG A 597 3.92 -5.18 22.20
CA ARG A 597 3.91 -5.74 20.82
C ARG A 597 4.57 -4.79 19.84
N ASP A 598 4.15 -3.52 19.86
CA ASP A 598 4.65 -2.43 19.03
C ASP A 598 5.99 -1.89 19.55
N GLY A 599 6.52 -2.55 20.59
CA GLY A 599 7.92 -2.54 20.94
C GLY A 599 8.52 -1.16 20.95
N ARG A 600 8.09 -0.30 21.89
CA ARG A 600 8.88 0.89 22.23
C ARG A 600 10.33 0.42 22.45
N LYS A 601 11.32 0.84 21.62
CA LYS A 601 11.42 2.16 20.97
C LYS A 601 10.88 3.22 21.92
N THR A 602 11.53 3.22 23.07
CA THR A 602 11.34 4.05 24.24
C THR A 602 10.80 5.44 23.85
N MET A 603 9.61 5.80 24.35
CA MET A 603 9.46 7.13 24.97
C MET A 603 10.21 7.11 26.32
N GLY A 604 11.50 6.80 26.28
CA GLY A 604 12.45 7.46 27.14
C GLY A 604 12.96 8.55 26.22
N SER A 605 12.34 9.72 26.30
CA SER A 605 12.46 10.83 25.33
C SER A 605 12.46 10.40 23.87
N LEU A 606 11.40 10.76 23.12
CA LEU A 606 11.72 11.31 21.80
C LEU A 606 12.74 12.41 22.09
N GLN A 607 14.00 12.18 21.70
CA GLN A 607 14.80 13.28 21.22
C GLN A 607 13.90 13.92 20.16
N PRO A 608 13.39 15.14 20.40
CA PRO A 608 12.58 15.82 19.39
C PRO A 608 13.38 15.78 18.08
N TRP A 609 12.76 15.72 16.91
CA TRP A 609 13.50 15.58 15.66
C TRP A 609 14.60 16.66 15.54
N GLU A 610 14.39 17.83 16.16
CA GLU A 610 15.33 18.91 16.43
C GLU A 610 16.66 18.48 17.10
N GLN A 611 16.65 17.49 18.00
CA GLN A 611 17.85 16.91 18.63
C GLN A 611 18.60 15.96 17.69
N THR A 612 17.90 15.14 16.88
CA THR A 612 18.51 14.37 15.78
C THR A 612 19.19 15.33 14.79
N VAL A 613 18.50 16.42 14.45
CA VAL A 613 19.02 17.51 13.62
C VAL A 613 20.25 18.17 14.26
N ALA A 614 20.17 18.55 15.54
CA ALA A 614 21.29 19.15 16.26
C ALA A 614 22.51 18.21 16.31
N GLN A 615 22.30 16.90 16.49
CA GLN A 615 23.36 15.90 16.50
C GLN A 615 24.01 15.77 15.11
N LYS A 616 23.22 15.62 14.03
CA LYS A 616 23.73 15.53 12.66
C LYS A 616 24.50 16.78 12.24
N ARG A 617 23.96 17.98 12.53
CA ARG A 617 24.67 19.25 12.27
C ARG A 617 25.94 19.36 13.11
N SER A 618 25.90 19.04 14.41
CA SER A 618 27.08 19.06 15.28
C SER A 618 28.21 18.16 14.76
N LEU A 619 27.90 16.96 14.26
CA LEU A 619 28.90 16.06 13.66
C LEU A 619 29.51 16.64 12.38
N ARG A 620 28.68 17.19 11.48
CA ARG A 620 29.14 17.89 10.26
C ARG A 620 30.03 19.08 10.62
N ASP A 621 29.56 19.96 11.50
CA ASP A 621 30.23 21.19 11.86
C ASP A 621 31.55 20.91 12.61
N GLN A 622 31.60 19.84 13.42
CA GLN A 622 32.82 19.34 14.05
C GLN A 622 33.85 18.81 13.04
N ALA A 623 33.40 18.15 11.96
CA ALA A 623 34.28 17.69 10.87
C ALA A 623 34.79 18.84 9.99
N LEU A 624 34.01 19.91 9.82
CA LEU A 624 34.40 21.14 9.12
C LEU A 624 35.35 22.03 9.94
N LYS A 625 35.22 22.04 11.28
CA LYS A 625 35.94 22.91 12.21
C LYS A 625 37.46 23.06 11.97
N PRO A 626 38.24 22.02 11.60
CA PRO A 626 39.67 22.16 11.33
C PRO A 626 40.03 23.02 10.10
N TYR A 627 39.06 23.29 9.22
CA TYR A 627 39.24 23.97 7.93
C TYR A 627 38.49 25.30 7.83
N MET A 628 37.80 25.74 8.90
CA MET A 628 37.04 26.97 8.93
C MET A 628 37.94 28.22 8.94
N VAL A 629 37.50 29.29 8.29
CA VAL A 629 38.15 30.61 8.33
C VAL A 629 37.44 31.55 9.31
N LEU A 630 38.22 32.44 9.93
CA LEU A 630 37.75 33.39 10.95
C LEU A 630 37.35 34.76 10.38
N ASP A 631 37.68 35.05 9.12
CA ASP A 631 37.40 36.34 8.47
C ASP A 631 36.03 36.37 7.77
N ILE A 632 35.20 35.34 7.94
CA ILE A 632 33.96 35.17 7.17
C ILE A 632 32.96 36.31 7.40
N ASP A 633 32.83 36.77 8.65
CA ASP A 633 31.93 37.85 9.05
C ASP A 633 32.38 39.24 8.54
N GLN A 634 33.62 39.34 8.04
CA GLN A 634 34.18 40.56 7.44
C GLN A 634 33.91 40.63 5.93
N ARG A 635 33.44 39.54 5.30
CA ARG A 635 33.18 39.48 3.85
C ARG A 635 31.81 40.10 3.58
N PRO A 636 31.68 41.04 2.61
CA PRO A 636 30.41 41.71 2.35
C PRO A 636 29.30 40.72 1.99
N PRO A 637 28.04 40.95 2.42
CA PRO A 637 26.94 40.00 2.20
C PRO A 637 26.52 39.93 0.72
N GLN A 638 26.67 41.03 -0.04
CA GLN A 638 26.32 41.12 -1.45
C GLN A 638 27.55 41.51 -2.28
N VAL A 639 27.72 40.89 -3.46
CA VAL A 639 28.90 41.08 -4.33
C VAL A 639 28.57 40.97 -5.83
N HIS A 640 29.34 41.64 -6.69
CA HIS A 640 29.30 41.42 -8.14
C HIS A 640 30.13 40.22 -8.61
N SER A 641 31.17 39.82 -7.88
CA SER A 641 31.91 38.57 -8.10
C SER A 641 31.76 37.65 -6.89
N VAL A 642 31.16 36.47 -7.08
CA VAL A 642 31.07 35.46 -6.01
C VAL A 642 32.45 34.89 -5.65
N HIS A 643 33.35 34.85 -6.63
CA HIS A 643 34.73 34.41 -6.47
C HIS A 643 35.52 35.25 -5.45
N ASP A 644 35.19 36.53 -5.23
CA ASP A 644 35.91 37.34 -4.24
C ASP A 644 35.58 36.90 -2.81
N ARG A 645 34.32 36.50 -2.55
CA ARG A 645 33.93 35.80 -1.31
C ARG A 645 34.56 34.40 -1.25
N SER A 646 34.80 33.81 -2.42
CA SER A 646 35.68 32.70 -2.77
C SER A 646 37.19 32.81 -2.54
N SER A 647 37.77 33.94 -2.10
CA SER A 647 39.24 34.08 -2.12
C SER A 647 39.92 33.66 -0.80
N LEU A 648 41.08 32.97 -0.87
CA LEU A 648 41.98 32.71 0.28
C LEU A 648 43.27 33.53 0.12
N LYS A 649 43.25 34.79 0.53
CA LYS A 649 44.42 35.70 0.38
C LYS A 649 45.65 35.28 1.21
N GLY A 650 45.50 34.34 2.15
CA GLY A 650 46.59 33.84 3.01
C GLY A 650 47.32 32.61 2.48
N ASP A 651 46.82 31.93 1.42
CA ASP A 651 47.48 30.75 0.84
C ASP A 651 47.40 30.80 -0.70
N PRO A 652 48.50 31.20 -1.38
CA PRO A 652 48.51 31.35 -2.82
C PRO A 652 48.47 30.00 -3.57
N LEU A 653 48.89 28.89 -2.96
CA LEU A 653 48.88 27.57 -3.59
C LEU A 653 47.46 27.03 -3.70
N ILE A 654 46.65 27.20 -2.64
CA ILE A 654 45.23 26.82 -2.67
C ILE A 654 44.48 27.63 -3.73
N GLN A 655 44.76 28.92 -3.83
CA GLN A 655 44.19 29.80 -4.85
C GLN A 655 44.59 29.34 -6.26
N GLU A 656 45.89 29.10 -6.54
CA GLU A 656 46.36 28.60 -7.85
C GLU A 656 45.66 27.28 -8.25
N ILE A 657 45.50 26.35 -7.31
CA ILE A 657 44.86 25.05 -7.58
C ILE A 657 43.35 25.20 -7.87
N THR A 658 42.65 26.03 -7.11
CA THR A 658 41.18 26.12 -7.19
C THR A 658 40.68 27.07 -8.28
N ASP A 659 41.56 27.91 -8.81
CA ASP A 659 41.29 28.79 -9.96
C ASP A 659 41.47 28.08 -11.32
N ILE A 660 41.95 26.83 -11.32
CA ILE A 660 41.94 25.99 -12.52
C ILE A 660 40.51 25.47 -12.75
N ASP A 661 39.74 26.19 -13.58
CA ASP A 661 38.37 25.83 -13.93
C ASP A 661 38.26 24.46 -14.63
N ASN A 662 39.19 24.17 -15.54
CA ASN A 662 39.11 23.02 -16.44
C ASN A 662 39.76 21.74 -15.88
N ILE A 663 39.01 20.64 -15.89
CA ILE A 663 39.43 19.33 -15.36
C ILE A 663 40.69 18.81 -16.07
N SER A 664 40.78 18.94 -17.40
CA SER A 664 41.93 18.46 -18.16
C SER A 664 43.20 19.23 -17.81
N SER A 665 43.12 20.54 -17.61
CA SER A 665 44.25 21.37 -17.16
C SER A 665 44.72 21.02 -15.74
N LEU A 666 43.79 20.70 -14.83
CA LEU A 666 44.14 20.22 -13.48
C LEU A 666 44.79 18.82 -13.54
N LEU A 667 44.27 17.93 -14.39
CA LEU A 667 44.83 16.60 -14.63
C LEU A 667 46.25 16.68 -15.21
N GLU A 668 46.54 17.63 -16.10
CA GLU A 668 47.90 17.86 -16.60
C GLU A 668 48.88 18.30 -15.51
N LYS A 669 48.45 19.16 -14.58
CA LYS A 669 49.24 19.58 -13.40
C LYS A 669 49.50 18.44 -12.41
N LEU A 670 48.60 17.46 -12.32
CA LEU A 670 48.82 16.21 -11.57
C LEU A 670 49.77 15.27 -12.34
N LYS A 671 49.53 15.10 -13.65
CA LYS A 671 50.33 14.24 -14.55
C LYS A 671 51.81 14.61 -14.61
N ASN A 672 52.12 15.91 -14.58
CA ASN A 672 53.50 16.40 -14.61
C ASN A 672 54.12 16.58 -13.22
N GLY A 673 53.38 16.27 -12.15
CA GLY A 673 53.84 16.39 -10.76
C GLY A 673 53.96 17.83 -10.24
N SER A 674 53.33 18.82 -10.87
CA SER A 674 53.25 20.19 -10.34
C SER A 674 52.50 20.24 -9.02
N PHE A 675 51.43 19.43 -8.90
CA PHE A 675 50.67 19.23 -7.68
C PHE A 675 50.55 17.74 -7.37
N THR A 676 50.31 17.40 -6.10
CA THR A 676 49.91 16.04 -5.68
C THR A 676 48.39 15.98 -5.46
N ALA A 677 47.80 14.79 -5.53
CA ALA A 677 46.39 14.57 -5.26
C ALA A 677 46.01 15.00 -3.82
N GLU A 678 46.88 14.80 -2.82
CA GLU A 678 46.64 15.32 -1.46
C GLU A 678 46.63 16.86 -1.43
N GLN A 679 47.54 17.54 -2.14
CA GLN A 679 47.54 19.02 -2.21
C GLN A 679 46.25 19.53 -2.85
N VAL A 680 45.84 18.93 -3.97
CA VAL A 680 44.60 19.30 -4.67
C VAL A 680 43.38 19.06 -3.79
N THR A 681 43.28 17.89 -3.15
CA THR A 681 42.18 17.55 -2.26
C THR A 681 42.09 18.52 -1.07
N ARG A 682 43.23 18.91 -0.47
CA ARG A 682 43.27 19.90 0.63
C ARG A 682 42.79 21.29 0.20
N ALA A 683 43.22 21.75 -0.97
CA ALA A 683 42.82 23.05 -1.52
C ALA A 683 41.29 23.13 -1.69
N TYR A 684 40.68 22.10 -2.29
CA TYR A 684 39.23 22.03 -2.47
C TYR A 684 38.47 21.84 -1.15
N ILE A 685 38.99 21.05 -0.19
CA ILE A 685 38.43 20.96 1.17
C ILE A 685 38.31 22.33 1.85
N GLN A 686 39.36 23.16 1.75
CA GLN A 686 39.36 24.47 2.39
C GLN A 686 38.43 25.46 1.66
N ARG A 687 38.40 25.45 0.32
CA ARG A 687 37.40 26.20 -0.46
C ARG A 687 35.97 25.79 -0.14
N ALA A 688 35.69 24.48 -0.09
CA ALA A 688 34.37 23.92 0.23
C ALA A 688 33.91 24.29 1.64
N THR A 689 34.84 24.35 2.61
CA THR A 689 34.51 24.76 3.99
C THR A 689 34.13 26.24 4.06
N VAL A 690 34.87 27.13 3.39
CA VAL A 690 34.47 28.55 3.27
C VAL A 690 33.13 28.68 2.56
N ALA A 691 32.92 27.92 1.49
CA ALA A 691 31.65 27.93 0.76
C ALA A 691 30.49 27.46 1.64
N HIS A 692 30.72 26.47 2.51
CA HIS A 692 29.77 26.06 3.52
C HIS A 692 29.47 27.17 4.54
N GLN A 693 30.49 27.86 5.07
CA GLN A 693 30.29 28.98 5.98
C GLN A 693 29.47 30.13 5.35
N LEU A 694 29.58 30.34 4.03
CA LEU A 694 28.81 31.36 3.30
C LEU A 694 27.38 30.94 2.93
N THR A 695 27.14 29.65 2.69
CA THR A 695 25.91 29.20 1.99
C THR A 695 25.20 28.01 2.62
N ASN A 696 25.77 27.30 3.59
CA ASN A 696 25.24 26.06 4.18
C ASN A 696 24.93 24.97 3.11
N CYS A 697 25.90 24.69 2.24
CA CYS A 697 25.75 23.84 1.05
C CYS A 697 26.16 22.35 1.22
N ILE A 698 26.69 21.95 2.38
CA ILE A 698 27.23 20.58 2.64
C ILE A 698 26.33 19.85 3.64
N THR A 699 26.10 18.56 3.38
CA THR A 699 25.42 17.61 4.29
C THR A 699 26.44 16.71 4.97
N GLU A 700 27.03 15.77 4.24
CA GLU A 700 28.04 14.83 4.74
C GLU A 700 29.47 15.25 4.34
N VAL A 701 30.40 15.12 5.27
CA VAL A 701 31.80 15.55 5.13
C VAL A 701 32.70 14.34 4.91
N VAL A 702 33.15 14.13 3.67
CA VAL A 702 33.94 12.94 3.26
C VAL A 702 35.46 13.20 3.35
N PHE A 703 35.87 14.29 4.00
CA PHE A 703 37.25 14.82 3.97
C PHE A 703 38.32 13.83 4.44
N ALA A 704 38.04 13.00 5.44
CA ALA A 704 39.01 12.04 5.97
C ALA A 704 39.34 10.93 4.94
N ASP A 705 38.31 10.34 4.36
CA ASP A 705 38.44 9.31 3.32
C ASP A 705 38.99 9.90 2.02
N ALA A 706 38.57 11.11 1.65
CA ALA A 706 39.11 11.86 0.52
C ALA A 706 40.63 12.02 0.63
N LEU A 707 41.14 12.46 1.78
CA LEU A 707 42.57 12.63 2.03
C LEU A 707 43.32 11.29 2.12
N ALA A 708 42.68 10.23 2.60
CA ALA A 708 43.26 8.89 2.60
C ALA A 708 43.42 8.34 1.17
N GLN A 709 42.37 8.44 0.34
CA GLN A 709 42.39 8.07 -1.07
C GLN A 709 43.42 8.91 -1.85
N ALA A 710 43.48 10.22 -1.61
CA ALA A 710 44.44 11.10 -2.26
C ALA A 710 45.91 10.72 -1.97
N ARG A 711 46.22 10.32 -0.73
CA ARG A 711 47.55 9.77 -0.38
C ARG A 711 47.85 8.44 -1.03
N GLU A 712 46.85 7.58 -1.19
CA GLU A 712 47.01 6.30 -1.90
C GLU A 712 47.35 6.55 -3.37
N LEU A 713 46.64 7.48 -4.02
CA LEU A 713 46.90 7.94 -5.39
C LEU A 713 48.32 8.50 -5.55
N ASP A 714 48.76 9.36 -4.62
CA ASP A 714 50.11 9.93 -4.62
C ASP A 714 51.21 8.86 -4.42
N CYS A 715 50.96 7.88 -3.54
CA CYS A 715 51.85 6.73 -3.33
C CYS A 715 51.93 5.82 -4.57
N GLU A 716 50.80 5.56 -5.22
CA GLU A 716 50.73 4.76 -6.44
C GLU A 716 51.47 5.46 -7.60
N PHE A 717 51.17 6.74 -7.84
CA PHE A 717 51.83 7.55 -8.87
C PHE A 717 53.34 7.64 -8.65
N LYS A 718 53.80 7.87 -7.41
CA LYS A 718 55.23 7.89 -7.07
C LYS A 718 55.92 6.54 -7.27
N LYS A 719 55.19 5.43 -7.18
CA LYS A 719 55.73 4.07 -7.37
C LYS A 719 55.75 3.63 -8.84
N THR A 720 54.76 4.03 -9.64
CA THR A 720 54.57 3.54 -11.02
C THR A 720 54.95 4.55 -12.10
N GLY A 721 54.93 5.85 -11.78
CA GLY A 721 55.00 6.93 -12.77
C GLY A 721 53.73 7.07 -13.63
N GLN A 722 52.65 6.37 -13.29
CA GLN A 722 51.41 6.32 -14.07
C GLN A 722 50.21 6.76 -13.23
N LEU A 723 49.32 7.55 -13.84
CA LEU A 723 48.04 7.92 -13.23
C LEU A 723 47.10 6.71 -13.19
N LYS A 724 46.38 6.55 -12.08
CA LYS A 724 45.36 5.50 -11.89
C LYS A 724 44.27 5.48 -12.97
N GLY A 725 43.93 6.65 -13.51
CA GLY A 725 42.87 6.79 -14.52
C GLY A 725 42.68 8.25 -14.96
N PRO A 726 41.68 8.52 -15.81
CA PRO A 726 41.45 9.83 -16.41
C PRO A 726 40.93 10.89 -15.43
N LEU A 727 40.58 10.51 -14.19
CA LEU A 727 40.16 11.42 -13.13
C LEU A 727 41.06 11.36 -11.90
N HIS A 728 42.29 10.82 -12.04
CA HIS A 728 43.24 10.69 -10.94
C HIS A 728 43.42 12.00 -10.18
N GLY A 729 43.04 12.00 -8.89
CA GLY A 729 43.20 13.14 -7.98
C GLY A 729 42.21 14.29 -8.20
N ILE A 730 41.25 14.16 -9.13
CA ILE A 730 40.23 15.19 -9.39
C ILE A 730 39.18 15.18 -8.27
N PRO A 731 38.97 16.31 -7.56
CA PRO A 731 37.94 16.42 -6.52
C PRO A 731 36.53 16.43 -7.10
N VAL A 732 35.62 15.68 -6.49
CA VAL A 732 34.23 15.56 -6.92
C VAL A 732 33.28 15.70 -5.72
N THR A 733 32.14 16.33 -5.94
CA THR A 733 31.03 16.41 -5.00
C THR A 733 29.77 15.75 -5.58
N VAL A 734 28.93 15.21 -4.72
CA VAL A 734 27.67 14.56 -5.12
C VAL A 734 26.50 15.03 -4.26
N LYS A 735 25.35 15.25 -4.88
CA LYS A 735 24.11 15.60 -4.17
C LYS A 735 23.79 14.58 -3.07
N ASP A 736 23.17 15.01 -1.97
CA ASP A 736 22.93 14.17 -0.78
C ASP A 736 22.21 12.83 -1.05
N GLN A 737 21.46 12.71 -2.13
CA GLN A 737 20.82 11.44 -2.51
C GLN A 737 21.74 10.38 -3.16
N PHE A 738 22.99 10.68 -3.49
CA PHE A 738 23.91 9.67 -4.03
C PHE A 738 24.53 8.86 -2.88
N ASN A 739 24.41 7.53 -2.91
CA ASN A 739 25.08 6.70 -1.90
C ASN A 739 26.61 6.83 -1.99
N VAL A 740 27.21 7.15 -0.85
CA VAL A 740 28.66 7.10 -0.63
C VAL A 740 28.86 6.21 0.58
N LYS A 741 29.65 5.14 0.43
CA LYS A 741 29.80 4.11 1.45
C LYS A 741 30.23 4.71 2.79
N GLY A 742 29.49 4.41 3.86
CA GLY A 742 29.74 4.91 5.21
C GLY A 742 29.04 6.24 5.56
N TYR A 743 28.34 6.87 4.60
CA TYR A 743 27.66 8.15 4.79
C TYR A 743 26.15 8.03 4.50
N ASP A 744 25.33 8.83 5.19
CA ASP A 744 23.86 8.82 5.03
C ASP A 744 23.44 9.37 3.65
N SER A 745 22.31 8.89 3.13
CA SER A 745 21.60 9.51 1.99
C SER A 745 20.22 9.98 2.45
N THR A 746 20.17 11.21 2.98
CA THR A 746 19.05 11.68 3.81
C THR A 746 17.83 12.14 3.01
N ILE A 747 18.05 12.67 1.79
CA ILE A 747 16.98 13.27 0.95
C ILE A 747 16.24 14.40 1.71
N GLY A 748 16.91 15.03 2.68
CA GLY A 748 16.37 16.10 3.52
C GLY A 748 15.33 15.63 4.56
N TYR A 749 15.13 14.32 4.70
CA TYR A 749 14.31 13.73 5.75
C TYR A 749 15.13 13.50 7.01
N VAL A 750 14.57 13.84 8.17
CA VAL A 750 15.20 13.56 9.46
C VAL A 750 15.18 12.06 9.75
N GLY A 751 14.11 11.37 9.35
CA GLY A 751 13.94 9.92 9.50
C GLY A 751 14.95 9.03 8.78
N ARG A 752 15.69 9.57 7.79
CA ARG A 752 16.78 8.87 7.07
C ARG A 752 18.18 9.18 7.62
N SER A 753 18.28 9.85 8.78
CA SER A 753 19.56 10.11 9.48
C SER A 753 20.09 8.85 10.18
N PHE A 754 21.42 8.75 10.31
CA PHE A 754 22.13 7.64 10.96
C PHE A 754 21.84 6.27 10.32
N ALA A 755 21.70 6.27 8.99
CA ALA A 755 21.47 5.11 8.13
C ALA A 755 22.50 5.11 6.98
N PRO A 756 23.80 4.92 7.28
CA PRO A 756 24.87 5.09 6.30
C PRO A 756 24.79 4.03 5.21
N ALA A 757 25.05 4.44 3.97
CA ALA A 757 25.02 3.54 2.82
C ALA A 757 26.08 2.43 2.96
N ALA A 758 25.68 1.18 2.75
CA ALA A 758 26.58 0.02 2.81
C ALA A 758 27.58 -0.02 1.64
N GLU A 759 27.18 0.54 0.50
CA GLU A 759 27.91 0.52 -0.77
C GLU A 759 27.82 1.90 -1.46
N ASP A 760 28.81 2.22 -2.29
CA ASP A 760 28.80 3.40 -3.15
C ASP A 760 27.76 3.24 -4.28
N ALA A 761 27.13 4.33 -4.72
CA ALA A 761 26.33 4.35 -5.94
C ALA A 761 27.17 3.95 -7.17
N VAL A 762 26.57 3.35 -8.20
CA VAL A 762 27.30 2.87 -9.41
C VAL A 762 28.11 4.00 -10.06
N LEU A 763 27.55 5.22 -10.13
CA LEU A 763 28.28 6.40 -10.58
C LEU A 763 29.53 6.69 -9.72
N VAL A 764 29.39 6.62 -8.38
CA VAL A 764 30.48 6.87 -7.43
C VAL A 764 31.56 5.80 -7.55
N GLN A 765 31.18 4.54 -7.78
CA GLN A 765 32.11 3.44 -8.06
C GLN A 765 32.92 3.70 -9.34
N LEU A 766 32.26 4.09 -10.44
CA LEU A 766 32.91 4.44 -11.70
C LEU A 766 33.89 5.62 -11.54
N LEU A 767 33.48 6.68 -10.83
CA LEU A 767 34.31 7.86 -10.56
C LEU A 767 35.56 7.51 -9.74
N LYS A 768 35.39 6.80 -8.60
CA LYS A 768 36.51 6.33 -7.77
C LYS A 768 37.43 5.37 -8.53
N GLY A 769 36.87 4.50 -9.38
CA GLY A 769 37.60 3.60 -10.26
C GLY A 769 38.49 4.34 -11.27
N MET A 770 38.00 5.46 -11.83
CA MET A 770 38.78 6.35 -12.69
C MET A 770 39.79 7.24 -11.94
N GLY A 771 39.85 7.14 -10.60
CA GLY A 771 40.78 7.87 -9.75
C GLY A 771 40.25 9.17 -9.14
N ALA A 772 38.97 9.49 -9.31
CA ALA A 772 38.35 10.68 -8.73
C ALA A 772 38.21 10.56 -7.21
N VAL A 773 38.29 11.69 -6.50
CA VAL A 773 38.24 11.77 -5.04
C VAL A 773 36.93 12.43 -4.61
N ILE A 774 36.05 11.69 -3.93
CA ILE A 774 34.78 12.26 -3.44
C ILE A 774 35.03 13.04 -2.15
N VAL A 775 34.75 14.34 -2.15
CA VAL A 775 35.11 15.25 -1.04
C VAL A 775 33.95 15.53 -0.09
N ALA A 776 32.73 15.70 -0.60
CA ALA A 776 31.55 16.02 0.21
C ALA A 776 30.25 15.61 -0.46
N LYS A 777 29.18 15.50 0.35
CA LYS A 777 27.80 15.45 -0.13
C LYS A 777 27.11 16.80 0.06
N THR A 778 26.22 17.17 -0.86
CA THR A 778 25.67 18.54 -0.91
C THR A 778 24.16 18.64 -0.72
N ASN A 779 23.74 19.79 -0.18
CA ASN A 779 22.37 20.02 0.29
C ASN A 779 21.33 20.08 -0.85
N LEU A 780 20.11 19.67 -0.50
CA LEU A 780 18.93 19.54 -1.35
C LEU A 780 17.67 19.90 -0.54
N PRO A 781 16.49 20.13 -1.15
CA PRO A 781 15.25 20.33 -0.41
C PRO A 781 14.67 19.05 0.18
N GLN A 782 13.82 19.19 1.20
CA GLN A 782 13.06 18.07 1.77
C GLN A 782 12.32 17.35 0.64
N SER A 783 12.36 16.02 0.66
CA SER A 783 11.77 15.13 -0.35
C SER A 783 12.32 15.23 -1.78
N ILE A 784 13.37 16.03 -2.05
CA ILE A 784 13.86 16.46 -3.39
C ILE A 784 12.84 17.12 -4.33
N MET A 785 11.55 17.16 -3.98
CA MET A 785 10.47 17.63 -4.86
C MET A 785 10.22 19.15 -4.75
N TRP A 786 11.29 19.94 -4.73
CA TRP A 786 11.24 21.40 -4.74
C TRP A 786 12.34 22.00 -5.63
N CYS A 787 12.11 23.21 -6.14
CA CYS A 787 13.01 23.90 -7.08
C CYS A 787 13.97 24.89 -6.41
N GLU A 788 14.06 24.84 -5.07
CA GLU A 788 15.00 25.56 -4.21
C GLU A 788 15.58 24.57 -3.17
N THR A 789 16.57 24.96 -2.37
CA THR A 789 17.31 24.08 -1.45
C THR A 789 17.06 24.44 0.02
N GLU A 790 16.02 23.85 0.62
CA GLU A 790 15.68 23.98 2.04
C GLU A 790 15.11 22.67 2.61
N ASN A 791 15.59 22.22 3.77
CA ASN A 791 15.01 21.08 4.48
C ASN A 791 15.19 21.20 6.02
N PRO A 792 14.37 20.52 6.85
CA PRO A 792 14.49 20.58 8.30
C PRO A 792 15.83 20.07 8.84
N LEU A 793 16.43 19.07 8.19
CA LEU A 793 17.65 18.42 8.66
C LEU A 793 18.90 19.31 8.54
N TRP A 794 19.18 19.83 7.35
CA TRP A 794 20.38 20.60 7.05
C TRP A 794 20.14 22.12 7.02
N GLY A 795 18.88 22.55 6.87
CA GLY A 795 18.48 23.95 6.78
C GLY A 795 18.45 24.49 5.35
N LEU A 796 18.33 25.81 5.26
CA LEU A 796 18.32 26.57 4.00
C LEU A 796 19.75 26.70 3.44
N THR A 797 19.90 26.54 2.12
CA THR A 797 21.10 26.95 1.38
C THR A 797 20.81 28.26 0.64
N VAL A 798 21.71 29.24 0.75
CA VAL A 798 21.51 30.60 0.22
C VAL A 798 22.40 30.90 -0.99
N ASN A 799 22.00 31.87 -1.81
CA ASN A 799 22.79 32.29 -2.97
C ASN A 799 24.05 33.08 -2.54
N PRO A 800 25.26 32.70 -2.98
CA PRO A 800 26.50 33.39 -2.61
C PRO A 800 26.61 34.83 -3.10
N ARG A 801 25.85 35.22 -4.13
CA ARG A 801 25.79 36.60 -4.64
C ARG A 801 24.96 37.51 -3.72
N ASN A 802 23.87 36.99 -3.19
CA ASN A 802 22.93 37.69 -2.31
C ASN A 802 22.20 36.66 -1.43
N PRO A 803 22.48 36.59 -0.11
CA PRO A 803 21.86 35.63 0.81
C PRO A 803 20.34 35.72 0.98
N ALA A 804 19.67 36.75 0.45
CA ALA A 804 18.20 36.80 0.40
C ALA A 804 17.60 36.03 -0.78
N PHE A 805 18.45 35.58 -1.73
CA PHE A 805 18.06 34.95 -2.98
C PHE A 805 18.35 33.44 -2.97
N SER A 806 17.55 32.70 -3.72
CA SER A 806 17.70 31.26 -3.86
C SER A 806 18.91 30.89 -4.74
N PRO A 807 19.64 29.81 -4.42
CA PRO A 807 20.55 29.15 -5.34
C PRO A 807 19.83 28.21 -6.32
N GLY A 808 18.50 28.08 -6.22
CA GLY A 808 17.72 27.09 -6.94
C GLY A 808 17.85 25.68 -6.35
N GLY A 809 17.34 24.69 -7.08
CA GLY A 809 17.22 23.33 -6.59
C GLY A 809 16.57 22.38 -7.60
N SER A 810 16.47 21.09 -7.29
CA SER A 810 16.84 20.47 -6.00
C SER A 810 18.35 20.25 -5.80
N THR A 811 19.20 20.54 -6.78
CA THR A 811 20.67 20.39 -6.67
C THR A 811 21.39 21.72 -6.38
N GLY A 812 20.87 22.53 -5.44
CA GLY A 812 21.43 23.86 -5.14
C GLY A 812 22.72 23.83 -4.33
N GLY A 813 22.95 22.79 -3.50
CA GLY A 813 24.20 22.62 -2.75
C GLY A 813 25.43 22.49 -3.66
N GLU A 814 25.39 21.61 -4.67
CA GLU A 814 26.42 21.51 -5.72
C GLU A 814 26.66 22.86 -6.40
N ALA A 815 25.58 23.55 -6.77
CA ALA A 815 25.67 24.78 -7.53
C ALA A 815 26.33 25.91 -6.73
N ALA A 816 26.02 26.02 -5.44
CA ALA A 816 26.71 26.93 -4.53
C ALA A 816 28.19 26.57 -4.35
N LEU A 817 28.56 25.28 -4.27
CA LEU A 817 29.97 24.87 -4.21
C LEU A 817 30.73 25.18 -5.49
N LEU A 818 30.17 24.88 -6.67
CA LEU A 818 30.78 25.13 -7.97
C LEU A 818 31.01 26.64 -8.20
N ALA A 819 29.99 27.47 -7.94
CA ALA A 819 30.09 28.93 -8.04
C ALA A 819 31.12 29.54 -7.07
N LEU A 820 31.41 28.84 -5.96
CA LEU A 820 32.39 29.25 -4.95
C LEU A 820 33.74 28.51 -5.06
N HIS A 821 34.01 27.81 -6.16
CA HIS A 821 35.26 27.05 -6.40
C HIS A 821 35.55 25.99 -5.31
N GLY A 822 34.53 25.58 -4.55
CA GLY A 822 34.58 24.49 -3.56
C GLY A 822 34.42 23.11 -4.20
N SER A 823 34.10 23.06 -5.49
CA SER A 823 34.12 21.86 -6.32
C SER A 823 34.50 22.25 -7.75
N ILE A 824 35.07 21.30 -8.51
CA ILE A 824 35.31 21.42 -9.95
C ILE A 824 34.32 20.56 -10.78
N LEU A 825 33.80 19.49 -10.17
CA LEU A 825 32.84 18.56 -10.75
C LEU A 825 31.82 18.14 -9.69
N GLY A 826 30.56 18.46 -9.93
CA GLY A 826 29.41 18.03 -9.13
C GLY A 826 28.52 17.03 -9.88
N PHE A 827 27.74 16.25 -9.14
CA PHE A 827 26.67 15.41 -9.73
C PHE A 827 25.32 15.60 -9.04
N GLY A 828 24.29 15.65 -9.89
CA GLY A 828 22.92 15.93 -9.52
C GLY A 828 21.91 15.03 -10.22
N THR A 829 20.64 15.29 -9.94
CA THR A 829 19.52 14.57 -10.54
C THR A 829 18.42 15.53 -10.98
N ASP A 830 17.70 15.17 -12.04
CA ASP A 830 16.75 16.05 -12.73
C ASP A 830 15.53 15.28 -13.26
N ILE A 831 14.38 15.48 -12.60
CA ILE A 831 13.04 15.01 -12.99
C ILE A 831 12.10 16.17 -13.41
N GLY A 832 12.60 17.41 -13.45
CA GLY A 832 11.81 18.61 -13.74
C GLY A 832 12.61 19.91 -13.91
N GLY A 833 13.93 19.84 -13.95
CA GLY A 833 14.86 20.98 -13.97
C GLY A 833 15.96 20.94 -12.91
N SER A 834 15.98 19.97 -12.01
CA SER A 834 16.81 20.01 -10.80
C SER A 834 18.34 20.00 -10.98
N VAL A 835 18.87 19.75 -12.19
CA VAL A 835 20.28 20.02 -12.55
C VAL A 835 20.41 21.40 -13.20
N ARG A 836 19.47 21.77 -14.09
CA ARG A 836 19.55 22.97 -14.93
C ARG A 836 19.16 24.27 -14.20
N ILE A 837 18.13 24.24 -13.37
CA ILE A 837 17.61 25.37 -12.58
C ILE A 837 18.71 25.97 -11.68
N PRO A 838 19.37 25.22 -10.79
CA PRO A 838 20.34 25.84 -9.88
C PRO A 838 21.58 26.36 -10.62
N GLN A 839 22.02 25.68 -11.68
CA GLN A 839 23.11 26.15 -12.54
C GLN A 839 22.75 27.45 -13.27
N SER A 840 21.48 27.61 -13.66
CA SER A 840 20.96 28.86 -14.22
C SER A 840 20.91 30.04 -13.24
N MET A 841 20.82 29.77 -11.94
CA MET A 841 20.83 30.82 -10.90
C MET A 841 22.22 31.18 -10.42
N MET A 842 23.16 30.23 -10.53
CA MET A 842 24.56 30.36 -10.14
C MET A 842 25.48 30.84 -11.28
N GLY A 843 25.07 30.70 -12.55
CA GLY A 843 25.90 31.08 -13.70
C GLY A 843 26.95 30.02 -14.02
N SER A 844 26.56 28.75 -13.92
CA SER A 844 27.44 27.59 -14.10
C SER A 844 26.81 26.59 -15.08
N TYR A 845 27.49 25.49 -15.37
CA TYR A 845 27.17 24.57 -16.47
C TYR A 845 26.54 23.28 -15.93
N GLY A 846 25.38 22.89 -16.46
CA GLY A 846 24.68 21.69 -16.01
C GLY A 846 24.09 20.91 -17.16
N PHE A 847 24.33 19.61 -17.21
CA PHE A 847 23.79 18.74 -18.25
C PHE A 847 22.79 17.73 -17.70
N LYS A 848 21.57 17.75 -18.24
CA LYS A 848 20.61 16.66 -18.10
C LYS A 848 20.66 15.79 -19.36
N PRO A 849 21.34 14.63 -19.38
CA PRO A 849 21.23 13.68 -20.49
C PRO A 849 19.82 13.05 -20.54
N SER A 850 19.54 12.17 -21.50
CA SER A 850 18.43 11.23 -21.39
C SER A 850 18.63 10.30 -20.19
N SER A 851 17.53 9.90 -19.55
CA SER A 851 17.53 9.24 -18.24
C SER A 851 18.25 7.90 -18.20
N SER A 852 18.39 7.23 -19.36
CA SER A 852 19.08 5.95 -19.52
C SER A 852 20.54 6.08 -19.95
N ARG A 853 21.14 7.29 -20.00
CA ARG A 853 22.54 7.46 -20.44
C ARG A 853 23.55 7.27 -19.30
N LEU A 854 23.18 7.64 -18.07
CA LEU A 854 24.03 7.55 -16.87
C LEU A 854 23.35 6.69 -15.78
N PRO A 855 24.12 5.98 -14.94
CA PRO A 855 23.58 5.02 -13.99
C PRO A 855 22.88 5.68 -12.80
N TYR A 856 21.82 5.04 -12.33
CA TYR A 856 20.97 5.45 -11.22
C TYR A 856 21.04 4.47 -10.02
N GLY A 857 21.69 3.32 -10.18
CA GLY A 857 21.90 2.34 -9.11
C GLY A 857 22.59 2.95 -7.89
N GLY A 858 21.95 2.84 -6.72
CA GLY A 858 22.41 3.47 -5.47
C GLY A 858 22.13 4.97 -5.35
N VAL A 859 21.18 5.50 -6.13
CA VAL A 859 20.72 6.89 -6.04
C VAL A 859 19.24 6.90 -5.59
N PRO A 860 18.94 6.72 -4.29
CA PRO A 860 17.56 6.73 -3.78
C PRO A 860 16.80 8.03 -4.08
N VAL A 861 15.48 7.94 -4.07
CA VAL A 861 14.52 9.04 -4.29
C VAL A 861 13.37 8.95 -3.28
N SER A 862 12.47 9.93 -3.28
CA SER A 862 11.21 9.82 -2.52
C SER A 862 10.25 8.81 -3.15
N THR A 863 10.07 8.85 -4.47
CA THR A 863 9.13 7.98 -5.20
C THR A 863 9.83 6.75 -5.79
N GLU A 864 10.28 5.82 -4.95
CA GLU A 864 11.02 4.64 -5.41
C GLU A 864 10.12 3.67 -6.20
N GLY A 865 10.66 3.05 -7.25
CA GLY A 865 9.90 2.19 -8.18
C GLY A 865 9.04 2.96 -9.20
N GLN A 866 9.09 4.30 -9.18
CA GLN A 866 8.57 5.13 -10.26
C GLN A 866 9.40 4.92 -11.54
N GLU A 867 8.74 4.69 -12.68
CA GLU A 867 9.39 4.54 -14.00
C GLU A 867 8.65 5.29 -15.13
N HIS A 868 7.63 6.09 -14.82
CA HIS A 868 6.82 6.75 -15.87
C HIS A 868 7.51 7.97 -16.49
N VAL A 869 8.18 8.80 -15.68
CA VAL A 869 9.06 9.87 -16.14
C VAL A 869 10.33 9.74 -15.31
N PRO A 870 11.30 8.92 -15.75
CA PRO A 870 12.49 8.66 -14.96
C PRO A 870 13.31 9.93 -14.77
N SER A 871 13.86 10.11 -13.58
CA SER A 871 14.87 11.14 -13.33
C SER A 871 16.16 10.80 -14.09
N ALA A 872 16.85 11.82 -14.61
CA ALA A 872 18.20 11.66 -15.14
C ALA A 872 19.25 12.04 -14.08
N VAL A 873 20.36 11.30 -14.00
CA VAL A 873 21.61 11.75 -13.37
C VAL A 873 22.34 12.67 -14.34
N GLY A 874 22.97 13.74 -13.84
CA GLY A 874 23.62 14.75 -14.68
C GLY A 874 24.86 15.38 -14.04
N PRO A 875 25.95 15.62 -14.81
CA PRO A 875 27.12 16.36 -14.33
C PRO A 875 26.87 17.87 -14.27
N LEU A 876 27.60 18.53 -13.37
CA LEU A 876 27.62 19.97 -13.15
C LEU A 876 29.09 20.44 -13.07
N THR A 877 29.46 21.49 -13.79
CA THR A 877 30.86 21.93 -13.93
C THR A 877 30.99 23.45 -14.02
N ARG A 878 32.23 23.96 -13.92
CA ARG A 878 32.56 25.39 -14.05
C ARG A 878 32.83 25.83 -15.49
N ASP A 879 33.05 24.90 -16.41
CA ASP A 879 33.19 25.15 -17.85
C ASP A 879 32.56 24.04 -18.70
N LEU A 880 32.20 24.38 -19.95
CA LEU A 880 31.56 23.46 -20.89
C LEU A 880 32.51 22.35 -21.40
N ALA A 881 33.81 22.62 -21.51
CA ALA A 881 34.77 21.62 -21.99
C ALA A 881 34.95 20.48 -20.97
N SER A 882 34.98 20.79 -19.67
CA SER A 882 34.90 19.78 -18.60
C SER A 882 33.59 19.00 -18.65
N LEU A 883 32.45 19.66 -18.92
CA LEU A 883 31.15 18.98 -19.05
C LEU A 883 31.14 17.96 -20.18
N CYS A 884 31.68 18.33 -21.34
CA CYS A 884 31.84 17.44 -22.50
C CYS A 884 32.82 16.30 -22.20
N TYR A 885 33.96 16.60 -21.55
CA TYR A 885 34.97 15.62 -21.17
C TYR A 885 34.40 14.53 -20.25
N ILE A 886 33.70 14.93 -19.18
CA ILE A 886 33.08 13.99 -18.23
C ILE A 886 31.94 13.20 -18.87
N SER A 887 31.13 13.83 -19.73
CA SER A 887 30.04 13.13 -20.44
C SER A 887 30.58 12.06 -21.39
N ARG A 888 31.67 12.34 -22.11
CA ARG A 888 32.41 11.36 -22.92
C ARG A 888 32.94 10.21 -22.07
N LEU A 889 33.71 10.52 -21.02
CA LEU A 889 34.29 9.51 -20.13
C LEU A 889 33.25 8.57 -19.50
N LEU A 890 32.11 9.11 -19.06
CA LEU A 890 31.06 8.30 -18.43
C LEU A 890 30.26 7.45 -19.42
N ALA A 891 30.12 7.88 -20.69
CA ALA A 891 29.54 7.03 -21.73
C ALA A 891 30.49 5.88 -22.10
N ASP A 892 31.79 6.18 -22.21
CA ASP A 892 32.82 5.19 -22.59
C ASP A 892 33.24 4.26 -21.44
N SER A 893 32.90 4.58 -20.17
CA SER A 893 33.14 3.71 -19.01
C SER A 893 32.16 2.53 -18.90
N ARG A 894 31.27 2.35 -19.89
CA ARG A 894 30.34 1.22 -20.02
C ARG A 894 29.41 1.01 -18.81
N PRO A 895 28.68 2.05 -18.35
CA PRO A 895 27.86 1.97 -17.13
C PRO A 895 26.77 0.89 -17.16
N TRP A 896 26.35 0.43 -18.34
CA TRP A 896 25.42 -0.68 -18.55
C TRP A 896 25.94 -2.06 -18.10
N ASP A 897 27.25 -2.23 -17.92
CA ASP A 897 27.80 -3.46 -17.35
C ASP A 897 27.56 -3.54 -15.82
N GLN A 898 27.12 -2.45 -15.17
CA GLN A 898 26.86 -2.36 -13.73
C GLN A 898 25.43 -1.94 -13.39
N ASP A 899 24.74 -1.19 -14.26
CA ASP A 899 23.34 -0.77 -14.07
C ASP A 899 22.47 -1.15 -15.28
N PRO A 900 21.45 -2.03 -15.12
CA PRO A 900 20.58 -2.46 -16.22
C PRO A 900 19.63 -1.35 -16.73
N LYS A 901 19.55 -0.18 -16.08
CA LYS A 901 18.82 0.98 -16.59
C LYS A 901 19.58 1.74 -17.69
N CYS A 902 20.89 1.54 -17.79
CA CYS A 902 21.72 2.19 -18.81
C CYS A 902 21.56 1.53 -20.18
N VAL A 903 21.40 2.32 -21.24
CA VAL A 903 21.49 1.81 -22.61
C VAL A 903 22.95 1.60 -23.01
N PRO A 904 23.28 0.53 -23.77
CA PRO A 904 24.64 0.25 -24.20
C PRO A 904 25.09 1.14 -25.37
N LEU A 905 25.28 2.43 -25.10
CA LEU A 905 25.68 3.45 -26.07
C LEU A 905 26.99 4.16 -25.64
N PRO A 906 28.14 3.83 -26.27
CA PRO A 906 29.39 4.57 -26.07
C PRO A 906 29.28 5.98 -26.67
N TRP A 907 30.27 6.83 -26.44
CA TRP A 907 30.27 8.20 -26.94
C TRP A 907 30.40 8.27 -28.47
N ASN A 908 29.49 9.00 -29.11
CA ASN A 908 29.47 9.21 -30.56
C ASN A 908 30.24 10.48 -30.96
N GLU A 909 31.57 10.35 -31.04
CA GLU A 909 32.47 11.46 -31.36
C GLU A 909 32.19 12.09 -32.74
N SER A 910 31.73 11.33 -33.74
CA SER A 910 31.42 11.91 -35.06
C SER A 910 30.17 12.79 -35.04
N SER A 911 29.16 12.46 -34.23
CA SER A 911 27.99 13.34 -34.03
C SER A 911 28.35 14.58 -33.22
N PHE A 912 29.24 14.47 -32.22
CA PHE A 912 29.77 15.64 -31.50
C PHE A 912 30.51 16.60 -32.44
N GLN A 913 31.27 16.08 -33.41
CA GLN A 913 32.06 16.88 -34.34
C GLN A 913 31.26 17.41 -35.55
N ASP A 914 30.33 16.63 -36.12
CA ASP A 914 29.53 17.03 -37.29
C ASP A 914 28.80 18.36 -37.06
N ILE A 915 28.12 18.48 -35.93
CA ILE A 915 27.32 19.67 -35.58
C ILE A 915 28.20 20.93 -35.38
N GLN A 916 29.50 20.77 -35.12
CA GLN A 916 30.46 21.87 -34.99
C GLN A 916 31.03 22.33 -36.34
N CYS A 917 31.03 21.44 -37.35
CA CYS A 917 31.65 21.70 -38.65
C CYS A 917 30.72 22.36 -39.68
N ARG A 918 29.45 22.62 -39.34
CA ARG A 918 28.44 23.15 -40.27
C ARG A 918 27.51 24.18 -39.61
N PRO A 919 26.88 25.08 -40.39
CA PRO A 919 25.77 25.88 -39.90
C PRO A 919 24.61 24.99 -39.42
N MET A 920 24.07 25.32 -38.25
CA MET A 920 22.97 24.61 -37.59
C MET A 920 21.61 25.22 -37.96
N VAL A 921 20.55 24.40 -37.93
CA VAL A 921 19.17 24.87 -37.86
C VAL A 921 18.69 24.80 -36.41
N ILE A 922 18.31 25.96 -35.85
CA ILE A 922 17.99 26.13 -34.43
C ILE A 922 16.51 26.49 -34.27
N GLY A 923 15.76 25.64 -33.56
CA GLY A 923 14.41 25.96 -33.12
C GLY A 923 14.44 26.86 -31.88
N LEU A 924 14.14 28.13 -32.05
CA LEU A 924 14.15 29.14 -31.00
C LEU A 924 12.82 29.16 -30.23
N ILE A 925 12.88 28.88 -28.94
CA ILE A 925 11.83 29.15 -27.97
C ILE A 925 12.20 30.44 -27.25
N LEU A 926 11.53 31.56 -27.53
CA LEU A 926 11.64 32.76 -26.69
C LEU A 926 10.68 32.73 -25.50
N ASP A 927 9.59 31.98 -25.62
CA ASP A 927 8.40 32.09 -24.80
C ASP A 927 7.68 30.73 -24.77
N ASP A 928 7.39 30.19 -23.59
CA ASP A 928 6.67 28.92 -23.43
C ASP A 928 5.14 29.03 -23.59
N GLY A 929 4.64 30.24 -23.90
CA GLY A 929 3.23 30.56 -24.05
C GLY A 929 2.51 30.83 -22.73
N MET A 930 3.12 30.50 -21.59
CA MET A 930 2.49 30.53 -20.27
C MET A 930 3.07 31.62 -19.37
N VAL A 931 4.40 31.71 -19.26
CA VAL A 931 5.08 32.69 -18.42
C VAL A 931 6.16 33.38 -19.24
N LYS A 932 5.98 34.67 -19.50
CA LYS A 932 6.94 35.46 -20.28
C LYS A 932 8.22 35.64 -19.45
N VAL A 933 9.38 35.42 -20.07
CA VAL A 933 10.68 35.64 -19.41
C VAL A 933 10.93 37.12 -19.07
N HIS A 934 11.71 37.35 -18.02
CA HIS A 934 12.17 38.70 -17.65
C HIS A 934 13.06 39.34 -18.73
N PRO A 935 13.10 40.68 -18.83
CA PRO A 935 13.92 41.43 -19.80
C PRO A 935 15.38 40.97 -20.00
N PRO A 936 16.20 40.69 -18.96
CA PRO A 936 17.61 40.29 -19.16
C PRO A 936 17.75 38.98 -19.94
N ILE A 937 16.78 38.06 -19.80
CA ILE A 937 16.76 36.76 -20.45
C ILE A 937 16.32 36.92 -21.91
N GLU A 938 15.26 37.67 -22.16
CA GLU A 938 14.81 37.98 -23.52
C GLU A 938 15.92 38.70 -24.30
N ARG A 939 16.60 39.67 -23.67
CA ARG A 939 17.70 40.41 -24.27
C ARG A 939 18.89 39.52 -24.60
N ALA A 940 19.44 38.79 -23.63
CA ALA A 940 20.62 37.95 -23.85
C ALA A 940 20.37 36.87 -24.91
N LEU A 941 19.18 36.27 -24.92
CA LEU A 941 18.80 35.28 -25.92
C LEU A 941 18.65 35.90 -27.33
N ARG A 942 18.08 37.09 -27.46
CA ARG A 942 18.02 37.82 -28.74
C ARG A 942 19.40 38.25 -29.24
N GLU A 943 20.28 38.70 -28.35
CA GLU A 943 21.68 39.03 -28.68
C GLU A 943 22.44 37.78 -29.18
N LEU A 944 22.26 36.62 -28.54
CA LEU A 944 22.85 35.35 -28.96
C LEU A 944 22.31 34.90 -30.32
N VAL A 945 21.00 34.98 -30.54
CA VAL A 945 20.36 34.67 -31.83
C VAL A 945 20.93 35.53 -32.95
N ALA A 946 21.05 36.84 -32.76
CA ALA A 946 21.63 37.73 -33.75
C ALA A 946 23.10 37.39 -34.08
N LYS A 947 23.90 37.00 -33.08
CA LYS A 947 25.28 36.51 -33.30
C LYS A 947 25.31 35.18 -34.07
N LEU A 948 24.37 34.27 -33.81
CA LEU A 948 24.24 32.99 -34.52
C LEU A 948 23.84 33.19 -35.99
N GLU A 949 22.84 34.02 -36.27
CA GLU A 949 22.42 34.38 -37.63
C GLU A 949 23.56 35.06 -38.41
N ALA A 950 24.31 35.95 -37.76
CA ALA A 950 25.50 36.59 -38.34
C ALA A 950 26.66 35.62 -38.66
N LYS A 951 26.66 34.41 -38.08
CA LYS A 951 27.58 33.32 -38.41
C LYS A 951 26.99 32.30 -39.40
N GLY A 952 25.79 32.57 -39.93
CA GLY A 952 25.13 31.76 -40.96
C GLY A 952 24.26 30.62 -40.44
N HIS A 953 24.02 30.55 -39.12
CA HIS A 953 23.05 29.59 -38.56
C HIS A 953 21.62 30.02 -38.91
N GLU A 954 20.74 29.06 -39.18
CA GLU A 954 19.34 29.31 -39.51
C GLU A 954 18.50 29.20 -38.24
N VAL A 955 17.86 30.30 -37.82
CA VAL A 955 17.01 30.31 -36.62
C VAL A 955 15.54 30.39 -37.03
N ILE A 956 14.70 29.54 -36.42
CA ILE A 956 13.25 29.53 -36.65
C ILE A 956 12.48 29.57 -35.35
N ALA A 957 11.36 30.27 -35.32
CA ALA A 957 10.47 30.27 -34.15
C ALA A 957 9.90 28.85 -33.95
N TRP A 958 10.08 28.30 -32.75
CA TRP A 958 9.50 27.02 -32.37
C TRP A 958 8.15 27.22 -31.71
N ASP A 959 7.13 26.56 -32.23
CA ASP A 959 5.78 26.57 -31.65
C ASP A 959 5.80 25.97 -30.23
N THR A 960 5.27 26.68 -29.25
CA THR A 960 5.14 26.22 -27.85
C THR A 960 3.69 26.00 -27.40
N SER A 961 2.71 26.18 -28.30
CA SER A 961 1.26 26.14 -27.96
C SER A 961 0.78 24.84 -27.31
N ASP A 962 1.50 23.73 -27.46
CA ASP A 962 1.18 22.46 -26.83
C ASP A 962 1.99 22.13 -25.56
N HIS A 963 2.99 22.95 -25.18
CA HIS A 963 3.89 22.70 -24.04
C HIS A 963 3.14 22.52 -22.71
N LEU A 964 2.06 23.28 -22.49
CA LEU A 964 1.24 23.21 -21.28
C LEU A 964 0.71 21.78 -21.00
N ARG A 965 0.38 20.99 -22.04
CA ARG A 965 -0.09 19.60 -21.83
C ARG A 965 0.99 18.70 -21.25
N TYR A 966 2.24 18.86 -21.69
CA TYR A 966 3.38 18.11 -21.16
C TYR A 966 3.64 18.51 -19.69
N ILE A 967 3.57 19.81 -19.38
CA ILE A 967 3.75 20.33 -18.02
C ILE A 967 2.68 19.77 -17.06
N HIS A 968 1.39 19.81 -17.45
CA HIS A 968 0.30 19.25 -16.66
C HIS A 968 0.36 17.73 -16.52
N LEU A 969 0.80 17.00 -17.55
CA LEU A 969 1.02 15.57 -17.46
C LEU A 969 2.07 15.24 -16.40
N LEU A 970 3.17 15.99 -16.33
CA LEU A 970 4.20 15.81 -15.31
C LEU A 970 3.70 16.17 -13.90
N ASP A 971 2.89 17.22 -13.76
CA ASP A 971 2.29 17.58 -12.48
C ASP A 971 1.34 16.50 -11.94
N ARG A 972 0.56 15.84 -12.82
CA ARG A 972 -0.29 14.68 -12.45
C ARG A 972 0.55 13.47 -12.01
N TYR A 973 1.72 13.30 -12.60
CA TYR A 973 2.65 12.23 -12.27
C TYR A 973 3.33 12.41 -10.91
N TYR A 974 3.68 13.64 -10.52
CA TYR A 974 4.25 13.94 -9.20
C TYR A 974 3.32 13.65 -8.01
N THR A 975 2.01 13.50 -8.25
CA THR A 975 1.02 13.17 -7.21
C THR A 975 0.30 11.84 -7.48
N ALA A 976 0.87 10.95 -8.29
CA ALA A 976 0.22 9.70 -8.69
C ALA A 976 0.02 8.72 -7.51
N ASP A 977 0.95 8.69 -6.56
CA ASP A 977 0.84 7.99 -5.27
C ASP A 977 0.05 8.80 -4.22
N GLY A 978 -0.41 10.00 -4.57
CA GLY A 978 -1.01 10.97 -3.64
C GLY A 978 -0.03 11.56 -2.63
N GLY A 979 1.29 11.45 -2.84
CA GLY A 979 2.33 11.87 -1.89
C GLY A 979 2.53 10.92 -0.69
N GLU A 980 2.06 9.67 -0.79
CA GLU A 980 2.15 8.64 0.25
C GLU A 980 3.60 8.34 0.66
N ASP A 981 4.54 8.24 -0.28
CA ASP A 981 5.94 7.94 0.07
C ASP A 981 6.57 9.07 0.90
N ILE A 982 6.31 10.32 0.52
CA ILE A 982 6.78 11.52 1.24
C ILE A 982 6.18 11.57 2.65
N ARG A 983 4.88 11.26 2.80
CA ARG A 983 4.23 11.19 4.13
C ARG A 983 4.86 10.11 5.01
N ARG A 984 5.22 8.96 4.44
CA ARG A 984 5.84 7.84 5.18
C ARG A 984 7.22 8.19 5.70
N ASP A 985 8.09 8.76 4.86
CA ASP A 985 9.42 9.20 5.29
C ASP A 985 9.36 10.22 6.43
N ILE A 986 8.50 11.24 6.31
CA ILE A 986 8.31 12.27 7.34
C ILE A 986 7.69 11.68 8.62
N ALA A 987 6.84 10.67 8.52
CA ALA A 987 6.27 10.00 9.69
C ALA A 987 7.31 9.17 10.48
N VAL A 988 8.51 8.89 9.94
CA VAL A 988 9.55 8.10 10.64
C VAL A 988 10.14 8.87 11.84
N ALA A 989 10.43 10.17 11.68
CA ALA A 989 10.91 11.03 12.77
C ALA A 989 9.88 12.05 13.25
N GLY A 990 8.81 12.29 12.49
CA GLY A 990 7.75 13.22 12.85
C GLY A 990 8.14 14.69 12.67
N GLU A 991 9.07 14.99 11.75
CA GLU A 991 9.42 16.36 11.42
C GLU A 991 8.28 17.13 10.74
N SER A 992 8.38 18.46 10.73
CA SER A 992 7.44 19.29 9.97
C SER A 992 7.71 19.23 8.46
N TYR A 993 6.65 19.33 7.67
CA TYR A 993 6.76 19.63 6.24
C TYR A 993 7.24 21.07 6.06
N ILE A 994 8.10 21.33 5.07
CA ILE A 994 8.24 22.69 4.53
C ILE A 994 6.98 23.04 3.73
N PRO A 995 6.47 24.28 3.77
CA PRO A 995 5.15 24.63 3.22
C PRO A 995 4.92 24.26 1.75
N HIS A 996 5.99 24.24 0.94
CA HIS A 996 5.91 23.90 -0.48
C HIS A 996 5.83 22.39 -0.74
N VAL A 997 6.47 21.57 0.10
CA VAL A 997 6.36 20.11 0.07
C VAL A 997 4.99 19.69 0.62
N GLU A 998 4.50 20.35 1.67
CA GLU A 998 3.13 20.18 2.15
C GLU A 998 2.11 20.49 1.05
N ALA A 999 2.26 21.61 0.35
CA ALA A 999 1.39 21.99 -0.76
C ALA A 999 1.43 21.00 -1.94
N LEU A 1000 2.59 20.37 -2.20
CA LEU A 1000 2.71 19.30 -3.21
C LEU A 1000 2.00 18.02 -2.75
N VAL A 1001 2.31 17.55 -1.54
CA VAL A 1001 1.74 16.33 -0.95
C VAL A 1001 0.23 16.41 -0.83
N ASN A 1002 -0.31 17.59 -0.54
CA ASN A 1002 -1.76 17.82 -0.40
C ASN A 1002 -2.46 18.19 -1.73
N ARG A 1003 -1.73 18.33 -2.85
CA ARG A 1003 -2.30 18.72 -4.16
C ARG A 1003 -3.14 17.62 -4.81
N GLY A 1004 -2.83 16.35 -4.57
CA GLY A 1004 -3.43 15.21 -5.27
C GLY A 1004 -3.76 14.04 -4.37
N GLN A 1005 -4.76 13.24 -4.78
CA GLN A 1005 -5.10 11.96 -4.16
C GLN A 1005 -4.44 10.83 -4.96
N PRO A 1006 -4.15 9.66 -4.34
CA PRO A 1006 -3.60 8.51 -5.05
C PRO A 1006 -4.57 8.06 -6.15
N ILE A 1007 -4.04 7.83 -7.36
CA ILE A 1007 -4.82 7.37 -8.51
C ILE A 1007 -4.82 5.85 -8.61
N SER A 1008 -5.82 5.28 -9.27
CA SER A 1008 -5.86 3.84 -9.56
C SER A 1008 -4.80 3.44 -10.58
N VAL A 1009 -4.41 2.15 -10.57
CA VAL A 1009 -3.53 1.56 -11.60
C VAL A 1009 -4.09 1.73 -13.02
N TYR A 1010 -5.42 1.74 -13.17
CA TYR A 1010 -6.07 1.98 -14.46
C TYR A 1010 -5.86 3.43 -14.96
N GLU A 1011 -6.06 4.43 -14.10
CA GLU A 1011 -5.80 5.85 -14.41
C GLU A 1011 -4.31 6.08 -14.69
N TYR A 1012 -3.43 5.44 -13.91
CA TYR A 1012 -1.99 5.43 -14.14
C TYR A 1012 -1.61 4.86 -15.52
N TRP A 1013 -2.31 3.82 -15.99
CA TRP A 1013 -2.13 3.33 -17.36
C TRP A 1013 -2.66 4.31 -18.42
N GLN A 1014 -3.72 5.09 -18.14
CA GLN A 1014 -4.18 6.14 -19.05
C GLN A 1014 -3.14 7.27 -19.15
N LEU A 1015 -2.54 7.70 -18.02
CA LEU A 1015 -1.40 8.64 -18.03
C LEU A 1015 -0.25 8.15 -18.91
N ASN A 1016 0.10 6.86 -18.81
CA ASN A 1016 1.19 6.30 -19.60
C ASN A 1016 0.88 6.24 -21.11
N GLN A 1017 -0.38 5.99 -21.49
CA GLN A 1017 -0.81 6.10 -22.89
C GLN A 1017 -0.78 7.55 -23.39
N GLU A 1018 -1.27 8.50 -22.58
CA GLU A 1018 -1.23 9.94 -22.87
C GLU A 1018 0.22 10.42 -23.06
N LYS A 1019 1.14 10.02 -22.18
CA LYS A 1019 2.57 10.30 -22.27
C LYS A 1019 3.18 9.84 -23.60
N VAL A 1020 2.97 8.57 -23.97
CA VAL A 1020 3.52 8.01 -25.22
C VAL A 1020 2.92 8.71 -26.45
N SER A 1021 1.63 9.03 -26.42
CA SER A 1021 0.96 9.81 -27.47
C SER A 1021 1.57 11.20 -27.64
N LEU A 1022 1.77 11.93 -26.53
CA LEU A 1022 2.39 13.26 -26.52
C LEU A 1022 3.87 13.21 -26.95
N GLN A 1023 4.65 12.24 -26.48
CA GLN A 1023 6.04 12.02 -26.93
C GLN A 1023 6.11 11.80 -28.46
N LYS A 1024 5.22 10.95 -29.01
CA LYS A 1024 5.13 10.72 -30.45
C LYS A 1024 4.75 11.98 -31.22
N LYS A 1025 3.77 12.74 -30.72
CA LYS A 1025 3.35 14.02 -31.33
C LYS A 1025 4.49 15.04 -31.38
N TYR A 1026 5.28 15.17 -30.31
CA TYR A 1026 6.41 16.09 -30.29
C TYR A 1026 7.53 15.68 -31.26
N LEU A 1027 7.81 14.38 -31.35
CA LEU A 1027 8.75 13.82 -32.32
C LEU A 1027 8.28 14.06 -33.77
N ASP A 1028 6.99 13.90 -34.06
CA ASP A 1028 6.42 14.18 -35.38
C ASP A 1028 6.50 15.67 -35.74
N LYS A 1029 6.22 16.55 -34.77
CA LYS A 1029 6.43 18.01 -34.89
C LYS A 1029 7.88 18.34 -35.24
N TRP A 1030 8.85 17.77 -34.52
CA TRP A 1030 10.28 17.95 -34.83
C TRP A 1030 10.64 17.45 -36.22
N ASN A 1031 10.16 16.27 -36.59
CA ASN A 1031 10.45 15.67 -37.89
C ASN A 1031 9.72 16.36 -39.06
N ALA A 1032 8.68 17.16 -38.79
CA ALA A 1032 7.92 17.92 -39.80
C ALA A 1032 8.44 19.35 -40.01
N VAL A 1033 8.89 20.04 -38.94
CA VAL A 1033 9.37 21.43 -39.02
C VAL A 1033 10.62 21.53 -39.90
N ARG A 1034 10.67 22.54 -40.77
CA ARG A 1034 11.80 22.84 -41.66
C ARG A 1034 12.20 24.31 -41.54
N SER A 1035 13.48 24.57 -41.78
CA SER A 1035 13.98 25.94 -41.97
C SER A 1035 13.53 26.54 -43.30
N PRO A 1036 13.72 27.85 -43.52
CA PRO A 1036 13.47 28.48 -44.82
C PRO A 1036 14.27 27.88 -45.98
N SER A 1037 15.44 27.26 -45.72
CA SER A 1037 16.22 26.51 -46.73
C SER A 1037 15.76 25.05 -46.92
N GLY A 1038 14.71 24.60 -46.22
CA GLY A 1038 14.19 23.24 -46.32
C GLY A 1038 14.95 22.19 -45.50
N LYS A 1039 15.86 22.60 -44.61
CA LYS A 1039 16.62 21.69 -43.72
C LYS A 1039 15.80 21.31 -42.47
N PRO A 1040 16.01 20.13 -41.88
CA PRO A 1040 15.43 19.76 -40.59
C PRO A 1040 16.06 20.56 -39.43
N VAL A 1041 15.40 20.61 -38.27
CA VAL A 1041 15.93 21.22 -37.05
C VAL A 1041 16.96 20.30 -36.39
N ASP A 1042 18.14 20.85 -36.07
CA ASP A 1042 19.22 20.13 -35.39
C ASP A 1042 19.03 20.14 -33.87
N VAL A 1043 18.76 21.31 -33.29
CA VAL A 1043 18.61 21.54 -31.84
C VAL A 1043 17.58 22.63 -31.56
N LEU A 1044 17.06 22.67 -30.32
CA LEU A 1044 16.30 23.81 -29.80
C LEU A 1044 17.17 24.68 -28.90
N LEU A 1045 16.91 25.99 -28.91
CA LEU A 1045 17.49 26.97 -28.00
C LEU A 1045 16.36 27.64 -27.20
N SER A 1046 16.46 27.64 -25.88
CA SER A 1046 15.40 28.11 -24.96
C SER A 1046 16.00 28.81 -23.75
N PRO A 1047 15.28 29.74 -23.09
CA PRO A 1047 15.53 30.09 -21.70
C PRO A 1047 15.57 28.84 -20.82
N THR A 1048 16.42 28.84 -19.80
CA THR A 1048 16.41 27.78 -18.77
C THR A 1048 15.32 28.03 -17.73
N MET A 1049 15.07 29.30 -17.40
CA MET A 1049 14.01 29.75 -16.47
C MET A 1049 13.37 31.04 -17.01
N SER A 1050 12.21 31.42 -16.48
CA SER A 1050 11.55 32.70 -16.78
C SER A 1050 12.12 33.90 -16.02
N HIS A 1051 12.99 33.65 -15.05
CA HIS A 1051 13.62 34.62 -14.17
C HIS A 1051 15.06 34.21 -13.86
N THR A 1052 15.90 35.14 -13.39
CA THR A 1052 17.25 34.81 -12.87
C THR A 1052 17.14 34.23 -11.46
N ALA A 1053 18.12 34.41 -10.56
CA ALA A 1053 17.86 34.11 -9.16
C ALA A 1053 16.74 35.03 -8.62
N VAL A 1054 15.90 34.50 -7.73
CA VAL A 1054 14.78 35.22 -7.10
C VAL A 1054 14.85 35.06 -5.58
N PRO A 1055 14.13 35.88 -4.80
CA PRO A 1055 14.05 35.72 -3.34
C PRO A 1055 13.59 34.32 -2.92
N HIS A 1056 14.01 33.90 -1.72
CA HIS A 1056 13.64 32.60 -1.16
C HIS A 1056 12.12 32.35 -1.14
N ARG A 1057 11.71 31.10 -1.36
CA ARG A 1057 10.30 30.63 -1.29
C ARG A 1057 9.33 31.28 -2.29
N THR A 1058 9.84 31.92 -3.34
CA THR A 1058 9.03 32.58 -4.38
C THR A 1058 8.93 31.82 -5.71
N MET A 1059 9.74 30.79 -5.93
CA MET A 1059 9.77 30.04 -7.18
C MET A 1059 8.46 29.24 -7.37
N ARG A 1060 7.75 29.45 -8.48
CA ARG A 1060 6.47 28.75 -8.77
C ARG A 1060 6.42 28.08 -10.13
N TRP A 1061 7.01 28.69 -11.16
CA TRP A 1061 6.96 28.19 -12.53
C TRP A 1061 8.28 27.56 -12.95
N VAL A 1062 8.19 26.35 -13.53
CA VAL A 1062 9.34 25.56 -14.04
C VAL A 1062 8.99 24.92 -15.39
N GLY A 1063 8.10 25.55 -16.16
CA GLY A 1063 7.62 25.02 -17.45
C GLY A 1063 8.75 24.80 -18.45
N TYR A 1064 9.65 25.78 -18.57
CA TYR A 1064 10.84 25.78 -19.43
C TYR A 1064 11.75 24.55 -19.24
N THR A 1065 11.78 23.89 -18.08
CA THR A 1065 12.60 22.69 -17.86
C THR A 1065 11.82 21.39 -17.92
N LYS A 1066 10.55 21.39 -17.47
CA LYS A 1066 9.70 20.20 -17.31
C LYS A 1066 9.41 19.43 -18.60
N VAL A 1067 9.17 20.14 -19.71
CA VAL A 1067 8.82 19.52 -21.01
C VAL A 1067 9.90 18.50 -21.43
N TRP A 1068 11.17 18.84 -21.21
CA TRP A 1068 12.34 18.02 -21.57
C TRP A 1068 12.50 16.78 -20.69
N ASN A 1069 11.89 16.74 -19.49
CA ASN A 1069 11.81 15.54 -18.66
C ASN A 1069 10.72 14.59 -19.17
N VAL A 1070 9.52 15.09 -19.50
CA VAL A 1070 8.43 14.26 -20.07
C VAL A 1070 8.82 13.64 -21.39
N LEU A 1071 9.55 14.38 -22.24
CA LEU A 1071 10.07 13.88 -23.51
C LEU A 1071 11.31 12.99 -23.36
N ASP A 1072 11.95 13.00 -22.19
CA ASP A 1072 13.27 12.39 -21.94
C ASP A 1072 14.36 12.85 -22.93
N TYR A 1073 14.36 14.16 -23.22
CA TYR A 1073 15.27 14.81 -24.18
C TYR A 1073 16.49 15.39 -23.45
N PRO A 1074 17.72 15.20 -23.94
CA PRO A 1074 18.92 15.78 -23.33
C PRO A 1074 18.89 17.31 -23.44
N ALA A 1075 19.29 17.99 -22.36
CA ALA A 1075 19.30 19.44 -22.27
C ALA A 1075 20.50 19.94 -21.44
N VAL A 1076 21.33 20.81 -22.01
CA VAL A 1076 22.45 21.48 -21.32
C VAL A 1076 22.10 22.93 -21.05
N THR A 1077 22.34 23.43 -19.83
CA THR A 1077 22.27 24.86 -19.49
C THR A 1077 23.68 25.43 -19.38
N PHE A 1078 23.89 26.65 -19.86
CA PHE A 1078 25.17 27.35 -19.80
C PHE A 1078 24.97 28.88 -19.70
N PRO A 1079 25.86 29.60 -18.98
CA PRO A 1079 25.78 31.05 -18.84
C PRO A 1079 26.10 31.76 -20.15
N ILE A 1080 25.36 32.82 -20.44
CA ILE A 1080 25.63 33.72 -21.57
C ILE A 1080 25.75 35.18 -21.14
N ASP A 1081 25.00 35.66 -20.15
CA ASP A 1081 25.10 37.07 -19.75
C ASP A 1081 24.80 37.27 -18.26
N GLN A 1082 24.63 38.53 -17.85
CA GLN A 1082 24.16 38.93 -16.55
C GLN A 1082 23.11 40.06 -16.67
N VAL A 1083 22.32 40.24 -15.62
CA VAL A 1083 21.38 41.36 -15.48
C VAL A 1083 22.14 42.68 -15.39
N ARG A 1084 21.65 43.70 -16.10
CA ARG A 1084 22.18 45.06 -16.16
C ARG A 1084 21.06 46.07 -15.89
N ALA A 1085 21.00 46.61 -14.67
CA ALA A 1085 19.89 47.47 -14.23
C ALA A 1085 19.65 48.73 -15.09
N ASP A 1086 20.66 49.18 -15.84
CA ASP A 1086 20.60 50.31 -16.77
C ASP A 1086 19.93 49.99 -18.12
N LYS A 1087 19.87 48.70 -18.51
CA LYS A 1087 19.32 48.23 -19.79
C LYS A 1087 18.08 47.35 -19.62
N ASP A 1088 18.06 46.59 -18.55
CA ASP A 1088 17.02 45.63 -18.21
C ASP A 1088 15.96 46.35 -17.37
N ILE A 1089 15.15 47.17 -18.03
CA ILE A 1089 14.03 47.91 -17.42
C ILE A 1089 12.72 47.22 -17.80
N ALA A 1090 11.76 47.14 -16.87
CA ALA A 1090 10.45 46.55 -17.12
C ALA A 1090 9.66 47.35 -18.18
N PRO A 1091 8.95 46.71 -19.14
CA PRO A 1091 8.09 47.43 -20.08
C PRO A 1091 6.93 48.09 -19.34
N HIS A 1092 6.67 49.37 -19.60
CA HIS A 1092 5.59 50.14 -18.96
C HIS A 1092 4.18 49.67 -19.35
N ASP A 1093 4.06 48.89 -20.43
CA ASP A 1093 2.82 48.42 -21.04
C ASP A 1093 2.59 46.89 -20.86
N TYR A 1094 3.43 46.23 -20.07
CA TYR A 1094 3.31 44.78 -19.86
C TYR A 1094 2.01 44.40 -19.13
N GLN A 1095 1.29 43.42 -19.68
CA GLN A 1095 0.12 42.81 -19.06
C GLN A 1095 0.33 41.31 -18.86
N PRO A 1096 0.19 40.78 -17.63
CA PRO A 1096 0.26 39.35 -17.36
C PRO A 1096 -0.84 38.54 -18.06
N ARG A 1097 -0.48 37.36 -18.57
CA ARG A 1097 -1.41 36.45 -19.26
C ARG A 1097 -2.26 35.61 -18.31
N ASN A 1098 -1.76 35.33 -17.12
CA ASN A 1098 -2.37 34.47 -16.10
C ASN A 1098 -1.69 34.71 -14.73
N GLU A 1099 -2.16 34.01 -13.69
CA GLU A 1099 -1.63 34.18 -12.31
C GLU A 1099 -0.15 33.82 -12.17
N ALA A 1100 0.33 32.77 -12.87
CA ALA A 1100 1.73 32.36 -12.77
C ALA A 1100 2.66 33.37 -13.44
N ASP A 1101 2.20 33.97 -14.55
CA ASP A 1101 2.86 35.04 -15.27
C ASP A 1101 2.88 36.34 -14.45
N ALA A 1102 1.75 36.70 -13.83
CA ALA A 1102 1.66 37.86 -12.93
C ALA A 1102 2.60 37.70 -11.72
N TRP A 1103 2.63 36.50 -11.12
CA TRP A 1103 3.55 36.19 -10.04
C TRP A 1103 5.01 36.31 -10.49
N ASN A 1104 5.37 35.74 -11.64
CA ASN A 1104 6.72 35.84 -12.19
C ASN A 1104 7.17 37.30 -12.37
N TRP A 1105 6.33 38.15 -12.95
CA TRP A 1105 6.67 39.55 -13.20
C TRP A 1105 6.65 40.42 -11.94
N ASN A 1106 5.82 40.10 -10.93
CA ASN A 1106 5.87 40.75 -9.62
C ASN A 1106 7.17 40.47 -8.83
N LEU A 1107 7.97 39.47 -9.23
CA LEU A 1107 9.30 39.22 -8.65
C LEU A 1107 10.41 40.04 -9.31
N TYR A 1108 10.13 40.76 -10.40
CA TYR A 1108 11.17 41.41 -11.19
C TYR A 1108 11.60 42.76 -10.58
N ASP A 1109 12.82 42.79 -10.06
CA ASP A 1109 13.49 43.99 -9.59
C ASP A 1109 14.88 44.08 -10.24
N ALA A 1110 15.02 44.99 -11.19
CA ALA A 1110 16.26 45.18 -11.96
C ALA A 1110 17.46 45.59 -11.08
N ALA A 1111 17.22 46.33 -9.99
CA ALA A 1111 18.27 46.77 -9.07
C ALA A 1111 18.71 45.62 -8.14
N ALA A 1112 17.76 44.90 -7.56
CA ALA A 1112 18.06 43.75 -6.69
C ALA A 1112 18.67 42.57 -7.45
N MET A 1113 18.28 42.37 -8.72
CA MET A 1113 18.82 41.31 -9.60
C MET A 1113 20.13 41.69 -10.31
N ASN A 1114 20.61 42.94 -10.19
CA ASN A 1114 21.76 43.43 -10.96
C ASN A 1114 23.03 42.55 -10.77
N GLY A 1115 23.64 42.11 -11.87
CA GLY A 1115 24.79 41.20 -11.87
C GLY A 1115 24.47 39.74 -11.53
N HIS A 1116 23.20 39.34 -11.37
CA HIS A 1116 22.84 37.92 -11.41
C HIS A 1116 23.03 37.35 -12.82
N PRO A 1117 23.46 36.08 -12.94
CA PRO A 1117 23.74 35.46 -14.23
C PRO A 1117 22.45 35.12 -14.99
N VAL A 1118 22.59 35.03 -16.31
CA VAL A 1118 21.58 34.65 -17.29
C VAL A 1118 22.11 33.43 -18.07
N ASN A 1119 21.45 32.29 -17.91
CA ASN A 1119 21.71 31.10 -18.70
C ASN A 1119 20.60 30.85 -19.72
N VAL A 1120 20.98 30.15 -20.79
CA VAL A 1120 20.06 29.50 -21.74
C VAL A 1120 20.34 28.00 -21.77
N GLN A 1121 19.43 27.23 -22.36
CA GLN A 1121 19.59 25.79 -22.56
C GLN A 1121 19.46 25.39 -24.03
N VAL A 1122 20.30 24.44 -24.43
CA VAL A 1122 20.22 23.73 -25.72
C VAL A 1122 19.58 22.38 -25.49
N ILE A 1123 18.63 21.99 -26.33
CA ILE A 1123 17.89 20.72 -26.25
C ILE A 1123 18.02 19.95 -27.57
N GLY A 1124 18.23 18.64 -27.48
CA GLY A 1124 18.22 17.69 -28.61
C GLY A 1124 17.20 16.59 -28.40
N ARG A 1125 17.10 15.61 -29.31
CA ARG A 1125 16.18 14.49 -29.12
C ARG A 1125 16.80 13.43 -28.21
N LYS A 1126 15.95 12.56 -27.68
CA LYS A 1126 16.37 11.46 -26.78
C LYS A 1126 17.58 10.70 -27.34
N LEU A 1127 18.62 10.55 -26.51
CA LEU A 1127 19.91 9.90 -26.83
C LEU A 1127 20.77 10.62 -27.91
N GLU A 1128 20.61 11.94 -28.06
CA GLU A 1128 21.50 12.80 -28.87
C GLU A 1128 22.37 13.71 -27.99
N GLU A 1129 22.90 13.18 -26.89
CA GLU A 1129 23.73 13.96 -25.94
C GLU A 1129 24.91 14.67 -26.61
N GLU A 1130 25.57 13.98 -27.54
CA GLU A 1130 26.72 14.44 -28.30
C GLU A 1130 26.38 15.64 -29.19
N THR A 1131 25.24 15.61 -29.88
CA THR A 1131 24.75 16.72 -30.71
C THR A 1131 24.45 17.96 -29.86
N VAL A 1132 23.85 17.77 -28.68
CA VAL A 1132 23.51 18.86 -27.76
C VAL A 1132 24.75 19.55 -27.21
N LEU A 1133 25.73 18.76 -26.74
CA LEU A 1133 26.98 19.29 -26.20
C LEU A 1133 27.86 19.92 -27.30
N GLY A 1134 27.88 19.35 -28.51
CA GLY A 1134 28.54 19.93 -29.66
C GLY A 1134 27.92 21.27 -30.07
N ALA A 1135 26.59 21.35 -30.18
CA ALA A 1135 25.88 22.59 -30.49
C ALA A 1135 26.11 23.69 -29.43
N ALA A 1136 26.06 23.34 -28.15
CA ALA A 1136 26.38 24.27 -27.06
C ALA A 1136 27.82 24.79 -27.15
N THR A 1137 28.78 23.93 -27.56
CA THR A 1137 30.18 24.32 -27.77
C THR A 1137 30.31 25.39 -28.86
N VAL A 1138 29.58 25.25 -29.98
CA VAL A 1138 29.53 26.29 -31.03
C VAL A 1138 28.91 27.58 -30.51
N MET A 1139 27.77 27.50 -29.80
CA MET A 1139 27.07 28.67 -29.27
C MET A 1139 27.92 29.45 -28.27
N GLU A 1140 28.62 28.76 -27.37
CA GLU A 1140 29.55 29.38 -26.42
C GLU A 1140 30.73 30.06 -27.15
N GLN A 1141 31.34 29.40 -28.12
CA GLN A 1141 32.45 29.97 -28.90
C GLN A 1141 32.03 31.22 -29.69
N ILE A 1142 30.86 31.20 -30.33
CA ILE A 1142 30.29 32.36 -31.04
C ILE A 1142 30.00 33.48 -30.06
N TRP A 1143 29.46 33.16 -28.88
CA TRP A 1143 29.17 34.15 -27.85
C TRP A 1143 30.44 34.82 -27.31
N ARG A 1144 31.46 34.03 -26.92
CA ARG A 1144 32.73 34.50 -26.34
C ARG A 1144 33.67 35.19 -27.34
N SER A 1145 33.48 35.00 -28.65
CA SER A 1145 34.36 35.57 -29.70
C SER A 1145 33.96 36.98 -30.17
N SER A 1146 33.03 37.64 -29.48
CA SER A 1146 32.55 39.00 -29.77
C SER A 1146 32.17 39.78 -28.52
#